data_AF-A0A5A7PNW8-F1
#
_entry.id   AF-A0A5A7PNW8-F1
#
_cell.length_a   1.000
_cell.length_b   1.000
_cell.length_c   1.000
_cell.angle_alpha   90.00
_cell.angle_beta   90.00
_cell.angle_gamma   90.00
#
_symmetry.space_group_name_H-M   'P 1'
#
loop_
_entity.id
_entity.type
_entity.pdbx_description
1 polymer ?
#
loop_
_entity_poly.entity_id
_entity_poly.type
_entity_poly.pdbx_seq_one_letter_code
_entity_poly.pdbx_strand_id
1 'polypeptide(L)'
;MRTSQEEKEPASPGARLMQAPGFNLCILAVMGFKTKIDLELFREEISQKLSKHARFSKEEIKDPASPGARLMQAPGFDLCILAVFGYKTKIDLDLFKEEIGRTLARHPRFCSLLITKNKMFGTFSWQRTNVDLNKHIIAPKVNPDMENPDDFIDDYISSLSKSQMSHDKPLWEVHVLNVKNSDANSTVVFKIDHSIGDGVSLISLVMACARKKPESRFLPPVANKKAREEKVNPKNSLLKRLFVLVWTLILLVFNTLVDSLLFLATVLFLKDTKTVIKATGNVELCPRRFVWRVISLDDIKLVKNAMNVSINDVVLGVTEAGLSRYLSRRYEKHDESGMKITKKGSGSLPKNIRLRSACIFNLRPCAKLEDLAEMMEKEKLLKGMWGNLVGIVVLPLTIALENDPLAHIRRAKSTMDQKKLSLGHKVAFGVMKLMMFLFGSKVAAGVSTRVFRNTTLSFSNVVGPQEEINVFGHPLAYIAPSVFGYPQGLVIHYQSYADRLVIVLGADEALYPNPRQLCDDLVRSFEIMKEAVMKKGLSPFLIYYTKVQRRPDTLYFRPKNEKSTSMFVKVWIAIVMVFNTFTGLMRAFATLIFLKDEKIIPINRERGKENSSKRFVHRIVDFDDIKLVKTATNAASASILKRISLNTTLFLSNMMGPREEITPFGHPLCYIAPIVSGFSQALFITFQSYANKFIISIAADENLVPNPHQLCDDMLQSLQDMKDCVQKSAYAAEKRRKEAKAEATVKAAAAAPPAPAVKKEEVVKEVVKEKKESESKAKVDEKGRRAPNKINGLDLDTHSWGQSLQEVNVVVPVPPGTKSRSIAYEIKKNHLKIGLKGQPPIIDGELFQPVKVDDCFWSLEDQKSISILLTKQNQMEWWKCLVKGDPEVDTQKVEPANSKLADLDPETRSTVEKMMFDQRQKQMGLPTSDDMKKQEILKKFMAEHPEMDFSGAKMS
;
A
#
# COMPACT_ATOMS: atom_id res chain seq x y z
N MET A 1 -24.89 -6.89 37.06
CA MET A 1 -25.71 -7.66 36.09
C MET A 1 -25.01 -7.67 34.73
N ARG A 2 -25.54 -8.37 33.72
CA ARG A 2 -24.84 -8.64 32.45
C ARG A 2 -24.62 -7.40 31.57
N THR A 3 -23.61 -7.52 30.72
CA THR A 3 -23.26 -6.66 29.59
C THR A 3 -24.41 -6.40 28.63
N SER A 4 -24.59 -5.14 28.22
CA SER A 4 -25.16 -4.75 26.92
C SER A 4 -24.08 -4.03 26.10
N GLN A 5 -23.08 -4.79 25.63
CA GLN A 5 -22.34 -4.37 24.45
C GLN A 5 -23.26 -4.61 23.26
N GLU A 6 -23.84 -3.56 22.69
CA GLU A 6 -24.45 -3.67 21.38
C GLU A 6 -23.33 -3.85 20.35
N GLU A 7 -23.14 -5.10 19.92
CA GLU A 7 -22.15 -5.42 18.90
C GLU A 7 -22.57 -4.81 17.57
N LYS A 8 -21.84 -3.78 17.11
CA LYS A 8 -21.83 -3.39 15.71
C LYS A 8 -21.38 -4.60 14.89
N GLU A 9 -22.34 -5.27 14.23
CA GLU A 9 -22.09 -6.44 13.39
C GLU A 9 -20.85 -6.23 12.51
N PRO A 10 -19.77 -7.00 12.72
CA PRO A 10 -18.56 -6.83 11.94
C PRO A 10 -18.81 -7.35 10.53
N ALA A 11 -19.05 -6.43 9.58
CA ALA A 11 -19.38 -6.68 8.17
C ALA A 11 -18.82 -8.02 7.66
N SER A 12 -19.69 -8.90 7.16
CA SER A 12 -19.36 -10.30 6.89
C SER A 12 -18.14 -10.45 5.94
N PRO A 13 -17.45 -11.61 5.92
CA PRO A 13 -16.39 -11.86 4.96
C PRO A 13 -16.80 -11.55 3.52
N GLY A 14 -18.03 -11.93 3.13
CA GLY A 14 -18.62 -11.58 1.83
C GLY A 14 -18.84 -10.07 1.64
N ALA A 15 -19.38 -9.36 2.65
CA ALA A 15 -19.58 -7.90 2.54
C ALA A 15 -18.25 -7.13 2.41
N ARG A 16 -17.20 -7.53 3.13
CA ARG A 16 -15.85 -6.95 2.98
C ARG A 16 -15.20 -7.24 1.63
N LEU A 17 -15.55 -8.37 1.01
CA LEU A 17 -15.08 -8.81 -0.29
C LEU A 17 -15.77 -8.05 -1.42
N MET A 18 -17.10 -7.87 -1.35
CA MET A 18 -17.89 -7.10 -2.32
C MET A 18 -17.61 -5.58 -2.31
N GLN A 19 -16.92 -5.08 -1.28
CA GLN A 19 -16.50 -3.67 -1.13
C GLN A 19 -14.99 -3.46 -1.37
N ALA A 20 -14.26 -4.48 -1.83
CA ALA A 20 -12.82 -4.40 -2.07
C ALA A 20 -12.48 -3.57 -3.33
N PRO A 21 -11.35 -2.85 -3.39
CA PRO A 21 -10.96 -2.09 -4.57
C PRO A 21 -10.86 -2.99 -5.82
N GLY A 22 -11.67 -2.70 -6.84
CA GLY A 22 -11.80 -3.52 -8.04
C GLY A 22 -13.06 -4.41 -8.09
N PHE A 23 -13.84 -4.45 -7.00
CA PHE A 23 -15.20 -4.95 -6.92
C PHE A 23 -16.11 -3.78 -6.48
N ASN A 24 -16.95 -3.27 -7.39
CA ASN A 24 -17.89 -2.17 -7.11
C ASN A 24 -19.32 -2.69 -7.32
N LEU A 25 -19.71 -3.75 -6.61
CA LEU A 25 -21.03 -4.35 -6.79
C LEU A 25 -22.14 -3.37 -6.39
N CYS A 26 -23.05 -3.10 -7.32
CA CYS A 26 -24.25 -2.30 -7.11
C CYS A 26 -25.48 -3.16 -7.40
N ILE A 27 -26.52 -3.05 -6.57
CA ILE A 27 -27.81 -3.71 -6.80
C ILE A 27 -28.86 -2.61 -6.96
N LEU A 28 -29.40 -2.52 -8.17
CA LEU A 28 -30.45 -1.58 -8.56
C LEU A 28 -31.79 -2.33 -8.47
N ALA A 29 -32.54 -2.10 -7.39
CA ALA A 29 -33.87 -2.68 -7.24
C ALA A 29 -34.92 -1.82 -7.98
N VAL A 30 -35.35 -2.28 -9.15
CA VAL A 30 -36.50 -1.68 -9.85
C VAL A 30 -37.78 -2.19 -9.19
N MET A 31 -38.66 -1.29 -8.79
CA MET A 31 -39.90 -1.59 -8.08
C MET A 31 -41.09 -0.94 -8.80
N GLY A 32 -42.02 -1.76 -9.27
CA GLY A 32 -43.27 -1.29 -9.88
C GLY A 32 -44.41 -1.33 -8.85
N PHE A 33 -45.25 -0.31 -8.83
CA PHE A 33 -46.30 -0.12 -7.82
C PHE A 33 -47.70 -0.02 -8.47
N LYS A 34 -48.74 -0.48 -7.76
CA LYS A 34 -50.14 -0.43 -8.21
C LYS A 34 -50.76 0.97 -8.19
N THR A 35 -50.06 1.95 -7.62
CA THR A 35 -50.55 3.32 -7.39
C THR A 35 -49.48 4.32 -7.78
N LYS A 36 -49.89 5.55 -8.13
CA LYS A 36 -48.96 6.66 -8.37
C LYS A 36 -48.29 7.04 -7.04
N ILE A 37 -46.96 7.14 -7.05
CA ILE A 37 -46.14 7.47 -5.89
C ILE A 37 -46.00 8.99 -5.79
N ASP A 38 -46.07 9.55 -4.58
CA ASP A 38 -45.59 10.90 -4.30
C ASP A 38 -44.07 10.83 -4.02
N LEU A 39 -43.27 11.44 -4.89
CA LEU A 39 -41.81 11.33 -4.84
C LEU A 39 -41.16 12.07 -3.67
N GLU A 40 -41.80 13.13 -3.15
CA GLU A 40 -41.30 13.87 -1.99
C GLU A 40 -41.61 13.08 -0.71
N LEU A 41 -42.88 12.70 -0.51
CA LEU A 41 -43.33 11.97 0.67
C LEU A 41 -42.64 10.60 0.82
N PHE A 42 -42.51 9.86 -0.29
CA PHE A 42 -41.82 8.56 -0.32
C PHE A 42 -40.34 8.68 0.03
N ARG A 43 -39.69 9.77 -0.40
CA ARG A 43 -38.28 10.07 -0.09
C ARG A 43 -38.10 10.44 1.38
N GLU A 44 -39.01 11.21 1.96
CA GLU A 44 -38.99 11.52 3.39
C GLU A 44 -39.22 10.28 4.26
N GLU A 45 -40.24 9.45 3.95
CA GLU A 45 -40.48 8.21 4.70
C GLU A 45 -39.27 7.25 4.64
N ILE A 46 -38.67 7.06 3.45
CA ILE A 46 -37.46 6.24 3.29
C ILE A 46 -36.33 6.80 4.14
N SER A 47 -36.06 8.10 4.08
CA SER A 47 -34.99 8.73 4.86
C SER A 47 -35.22 8.56 6.37
N GLN A 48 -36.45 8.78 6.83
CA GLN A 48 -36.81 8.67 8.23
C GLN A 48 -36.71 7.21 8.74
N LYS A 49 -37.24 6.23 7.99
CA LYS A 49 -37.20 4.80 8.35
C LYS A 49 -35.77 4.24 8.29
N LEU A 50 -34.94 4.64 7.31
CA LEU A 50 -33.52 4.28 7.29
C LEU A 50 -32.75 4.89 8.47
N SER A 51 -32.96 6.16 8.80
CA SER A 51 -32.25 6.82 9.92
C SER A 51 -32.51 6.17 11.29
N LYS A 52 -33.68 5.51 11.45
CA LYS A 52 -34.10 4.80 12.66
C LYS A 52 -33.56 3.37 12.75
N HIS A 53 -33.08 2.78 11.65
CA HIS A 53 -32.58 1.40 11.61
C HIS A 53 -31.10 1.35 12.01
N ALA A 54 -30.73 0.58 13.05
CA ALA A 54 -29.39 0.62 13.66
C ALA A 54 -28.21 0.59 12.64
N ARG A 55 -28.26 -0.29 11.63
CA ARG A 55 -27.23 -0.41 10.57
C ARG A 55 -27.11 0.82 9.62
N PHE A 56 -28.12 1.69 9.59
CA PHE A 56 -28.18 2.90 8.75
C PHE A 56 -28.32 4.21 9.54
N SER A 57 -28.52 4.12 10.86
CA SER A 57 -28.40 5.24 11.79
C SER A 57 -27.02 5.90 11.65
N LYS A 58 -26.94 7.21 11.93
CA LYS A 58 -25.69 7.99 11.82
C LYS A 58 -24.74 7.75 13.00
N GLU A 59 -24.47 6.49 13.29
CA GLU A 59 -23.49 6.03 14.27
C GLU A 59 -22.04 6.15 13.75
N GLU A 60 -21.69 7.41 13.40
CA GLU A 60 -20.36 8.01 13.25
C GLU A 60 -19.21 7.04 12.91
N ILE A 61 -18.73 7.09 11.66
CA ILE A 61 -17.55 6.33 11.23
C ILE A 61 -16.29 6.93 11.88
N LYS A 62 -15.99 6.48 13.11
CA LYS A 62 -14.89 6.97 13.96
C LYS A 62 -13.56 6.29 13.63
N ASP A 63 -12.98 6.70 12.51
CA ASP A 63 -11.66 6.35 11.98
C ASP A 63 -10.56 6.38 13.07
N PRO A 64 -9.77 5.31 13.30
CA PRO A 64 -8.72 5.35 14.31
C PRO A 64 -7.60 6.32 13.92
N ALA A 65 -7.12 7.13 14.87
CA ALA A 65 -5.97 8.01 14.64
C ALA A 65 -4.67 7.18 14.46
N SER A 66 -3.83 7.58 13.50
CA SER A 66 -2.56 6.90 13.22
C SER A 66 -1.61 6.93 14.42
N PRO A 67 -0.57 6.08 14.49
CA PRO A 67 0.41 6.13 15.57
C PRO A 67 1.05 7.53 15.71
N GLY A 68 1.48 8.16 14.60
CA GLY A 68 1.98 9.54 14.64
C GLY A 68 0.96 10.54 15.16
N ALA A 69 -0.30 10.45 14.69
CA ALA A 69 -1.38 11.32 15.16
C ALA A 69 -1.66 11.18 16.67
N ARG A 70 -1.61 9.95 17.22
CA ARG A 70 -1.77 9.70 18.67
C ARG A 70 -0.54 10.07 19.50
N LEU A 71 0.62 10.27 18.88
CA LEU A 71 1.85 10.73 19.53
C LEU A 71 1.87 12.26 19.64
N MET A 72 1.48 12.95 18.57
CA MET A 72 1.40 14.41 18.43
C MET A 72 0.23 15.06 19.19
N GLN A 73 -0.49 14.25 19.97
CA GLN A 73 -1.71 14.58 20.73
C GLN A 73 -1.65 13.97 22.14
N ALA A 74 -0.44 13.61 22.58
CA ALA A 74 -0.18 13.11 23.91
C ALA A 74 0.34 14.29 24.76
N PRO A 75 -0.26 14.56 25.94
CA PRO A 75 -0.01 15.80 26.68
C PRO A 75 1.48 16.11 26.89
N GLY A 76 1.90 17.29 26.43
CA GLY A 76 3.31 17.72 26.46
C GLY A 76 4.13 17.28 25.25
N PHE A 77 3.46 16.89 24.16
CA PHE A 77 4.05 16.69 22.83
C PHE A 77 3.08 17.12 21.71
N ASP A 78 2.27 18.14 22.02
CA ASP A 78 1.16 18.63 21.19
C ASP A 78 1.71 19.57 20.11
N LEU A 79 2.03 19.01 18.94
CA LEU A 79 2.77 19.68 17.87
C LEU A 79 1.84 20.43 16.90
N CYS A 80 2.11 21.72 16.68
CA CYS A 80 1.40 22.53 15.70
C CYS A 80 2.34 23.09 14.63
N ILE A 81 1.83 23.14 13.39
CA ILE A 81 2.49 23.65 12.20
C ILE A 81 1.92 25.04 11.92
N LEU A 82 2.79 26.04 11.75
CA LEU A 82 2.45 27.30 11.07
C LEU A 82 3.04 27.25 9.67
N ALA A 83 2.19 27.27 8.65
CA ALA A 83 2.61 27.37 7.26
C ALA A 83 2.17 28.71 6.69
N VAL A 84 3.15 29.58 6.44
CA VAL A 84 2.97 30.94 5.93
C VAL A 84 3.02 30.90 4.40
N PHE A 85 1.98 31.41 3.74
CA PHE A 85 1.81 31.44 2.29
C PHE A 85 1.78 32.89 1.85
N GLY A 86 2.81 33.35 1.12
CA GLY A 86 2.79 34.67 0.50
C GLY A 86 2.17 34.60 -0.89
N TYR A 87 1.20 35.46 -1.18
CA TYR A 87 0.49 35.50 -2.48
C TYR A 87 0.88 36.73 -3.30
N LYS A 88 0.86 36.57 -4.64
CA LYS A 88 1.20 37.65 -5.58
C LYS A 88 0.09 38.70 -5.74
N THR A 89 -1.12 38.42 -5.26
CA THR A 89 -2.25 39.38 -5.21
C THR A 89 -2.64 39.66 -3.75
N LYS A 90 -3.56 40.60 -3.53
CA LYS A 90 -4.42 40.55 -2.34
C LYS A 90 -5.37 39.34 -2.46
N ILE A 91 -5.85 38.83 -1.33
CA ILE A 91 -6.85 37.77 -1.27
C ILE A 91 -8.25 38.38 -1.37
N ASP A 92 -9.06 37.86 -2.28
CA ASP A 92 -10.51 38.01 -2.26
C ASP A 92 -11.04 37.02 -1.22
N LEU A 93 -11.62 37.53 -0.13
CA LEU A 93 -12.01 36.70 1.01
C LEU A 93 -13.15 35.75 0.68
N ASP A 94 -14.05 36.11 -0.24
CA ASP A 94 -15.22 35.29 -0.54
C ASP A 94 -14.88 34.21 -1.58
N LEU A 95 -14.09 34.55 -2.62
CA LEU A 95 -13.49 33.55 -3.51
C LEU A 95 -12.62 32.54 -2.74
N PHE A 96 -11.80 33.01 -1.81
CA PHE A 96 -10.91 32.18 -1.01
C PHE A 96 -11.68 31.26 -0.04
N LYS A 97 -12.74 31.78 0.61
CA LYS A 97 -13.69 30.96 1.39
C LYS A 97 -14.37 29.91 0.51
N GLU A 98 -14.84 30.28 -0.67
CA GLU A 98 -15.56 29.40 -1.59
C GLU A 98 -14.68 28.25 -2.08
N GLU A 99 -13.44 28.54 -2.48
CA GLU A 99 -12.48 27.51 -2.91
C GLU A 99 -12.04 26.58 -1.77
N ILE A 100 -11.81 27.10 -0.56
CA ILE A 100 -11.59 26.26 0.63
C ILE A 100 -12.83 25.37 0.90
N GLY A 101 -14.04 25.92 0.76
CA GLY A 101 -15.32 25.19 0.89
C GLY A 101 -15.54 24.10 -0.17
N ARG A 102 -14.95 24.26 -1.36
CA ARG A 102 -14.95 23.24 -2.43
C ARG A 102 -13.86 22.18 -2.25
N THR A 103 -12.71 22.52 -1.67
CA THR A 103 -11.51 21.67 -1.65
C THR A 103 -11.15 21.24 -0.23
N LEU A 104 -10.36 22.05 0.49
CA LEU A 104 -9.78 21.75 1.79
C LEU A 104 -10.82 21.31 2.84
N ALA A 105 -11.94 22.04 2.95
CA ALA A 105 -13.00 21.76 3.91
C ALA A 105 -13.81 20.48 3.61
N ARG A 106 -13.60 19.83 2.45
CA ARG A 106 -14.18 18.53 2.10
C ARG A 106 -13.20 17.37 2.31
N HIS A 107 -11.91 17.65 2.48
CA HIS A 107 -10.90 16.60 2.63
C HIS A 107 -11.10 15.82 3.96
N PRO A 108 -11.11 14.47 3.97
CA PRO A 108 -11.55 13.66 5.12
C PRO A 108 -10.90 13.96 6.48
N ARG A 109 -9.67 14.51 6.52
CA ARG A 109 -9.00 14.94 7.76
C ARG A 109 -9.29 16.37 8.19
N PHE A 110 -9.65 17.26 7.26
CA PHE A 110 -9.96 18.67 7.54
C PHE A 110 -11.46 18.87 7.82
N CYS A 111 -12.32 17.97 7.33
CA CYS A 111 -13.72 17.86 7.74
C CYS A 111 -13.93 16.96 8.98
N SER A 112 -12.93 16.77 9.85
CA SER A 112 -13.04 15.85 11.00
C SER A 112 -12.59 16.45 12.33
N LEU A 113 -13.37 16.20 13.38
CA LEU A 113 -12.97 16.37 14.78
C LEU A 113 -12.02 15.24 15.20
N LEU A 114 -11.12 15.50 16.14
CA LEU A 114 -10.30 14.47 16.78
C LEU A 114 -10.80 14.22 18.21
N ILE A 115 -11.38 13.04 18.44
CA ILE A 115 -12.09 12.70 19.67
C ILE A 115 -11.37 11.60 20.44
N THR A 116 -11.15 11.83 21.73
CA THR A 116 -10.56 10.88 22.67
C THR A 116 -11.55 9.75 23.01
N LYS A 117 -11.31 8.54 22.50
CA LYS A 117 -12.10 7.34 22.82
C LYS A 117 -11.81 6.77 24.21
N ASN A 118 -10.58 6.89 24.69
CA ASN A 118 -10.23 6.50 26.06
C ASN A 118 -9.11 7.39 26.63
N LYS A 119 -9.43 8.13 27.69
CA LYS A 119 -8.51 9.07 28.36
C LYS A 119 -7.33 8.37 29.06
N MET A 120 -7.50 7.13 29.52
CA MET A 120 -6.46 6.36 30.23
C MET A 120 -5.37 5.86 29.27
N PHE A 121 -5.76 5.37 28.10
CA PHE A 121 -4.83 4.81 27.09
C PHE A 121 -4.41 5.80 25.98
N GLY A 122 -4.91 7.04 26.01
CA GLY A 122 -4.59 8.07 25.02
C GLY A 122 -4.98 7.67 23.59
N THR A 123 -6.15 7.05 23.43
CA THR A 123 -6.65 6.60 22.12
C THR A 123 -7.59 7.64 21.52
N PHE A 124 -7.29 8.04 20.29
CA PHE A 124 -8.04 9.04 19.54
C PHE A 124 -8.64 8.45 18.26
N SER A 125 -9.74 9.04 17.80
CA SER A 125 -10.35 8.76 16.50
C SER A 125 -10.85 10.02 15.83
N TRP A 126 -10.73 10.06 14.51
CA TRP A 126 -11.31 11.09 13.65
C TRP A 126 -12.80 10.84 13.45
N GLN A 127 -13.60 11.90 13.49
CA GLN A 127 -15.04 11.88 13.28
C GLN A 127 -15.42 12.98 12.30
N ARG A 128 -15.99 12.64 11.14
CA ARG A 128 -16.43 13.64 10.15
C ARG A 128 -17.50 14.56 10.76
N THR A 129 -17.40 15.84 10.46
CA THR A 129 -18.33 16.92 10.86
C THR A 129 -18.50 17.93 9.72
N ASN A 130 -19.50 18.80 9.81
CA ASN A 130 -19.62 19.95 8.92
C ASN A 130 -18.63 21.05 9.36
N VAL A 131 -17.95 21.67 8.40
CA VAL A 131 -16.98 22.74 8.64
C VAL A 131 -17.67 24.09 8.59
N ASP A 132 -17.68 24.82 9.71
CA ASP A 132 -18.10 26.23 9.75
C ASP A 132 -16.93 27.13 9.35
N LEU A 133 -16.86 27.48 8.06
CA LEU A 133 -15.76 28.26 7.48
C LEU A 133 -15.50 29.59 8.21
N ASN A 134 -16.51 30.21 8.83
CA ASN A 134 -16.33 31.47 9.55
C ASN A 134 -15.61 31.30 10.92
N LYS A 135 -15.56 30.07 11.45
CA LYS A 135 -14.74 29.70 12.62
C LYS A 135 -13.32 29.26 12.27
N HIS A 136 -13.04 29.03 10.98
CA HIS A 136 -11.72 28.59 10.50
C HIS A 136 -10.98 29.69 9.74
N ILE A 137 -11.65 30.56 8.99
CA ILE A 137 -11.04 31.62 8.17
C ILE A 137 -11.18 32.96 8.89
N ILE A 138 -10.07 33.44 9.43
CA ILE A 138 -9.97 34.61 10.31
C ILE A 138 -9.28 35.74 9.54
N ALA A 139 -10.03 36.77 9.16
CA ALA A 139 -9.49 37.97 8.51
C ALA A 139 -9.52 39.14 9.51
N PRO A 140 -8.42 39.44 10.24
CA PRO A 140 -8.36 40.60 11.11
C PRO A 140 -8.44 41.89 10.29
N LYS A 141 -9.06 42.94 10.84
CA LYS A 141 -8.94 44.30 10.29
C LYS A 141 -7.53 44.79 10.56
N VAL A 142 -6.79 45.17 9.52
CA VAL A 142 -5.43 45.73 9.62
C VAL A 142 -5.44 47.14 9.01
N ASN A 143 -4.64 48.04 9.57
CA ASN A 143 -4.40 49.35 8.98
C ASN A 143 -3.60 49.19 7.67
N PRO A 144 -4.09 49.65 6.49
CA PRO A 144 -3.32 49.59 5.25
C PRO A 144 -2.09 50.52 5.27
N ASP A 145 -2.13 51.62 6.01
CA ASP A 145 -1.15 52.70 5.97
C ASP A 145 -0.13 52.58 7.12
N MET A 146 0.40 51.38 7.34
CA MET A 146 1.32 51.10 8.45
C MET A 146 2.80 51.19 8.04
N GLU A 147 3.61 51.82 8.88
CA GLU A 147 5.04 52.09 8.59
C GLU A 147 5.89 50.84 8.40
N ASN A 148 5.57 49.75 9.11
CA ASN A 148 6.35 48.50 9.08
C ASN A 148 5.43 47.26 9.00
N PRO A 149 5.03 46.85 7.77
CA PRO A 149 4.20 45.68 7.55
C PRO A 149 4.83 44.34 7.95
N ASP A 150 6.14 44.17 7.69
CA ASP A 150 6.85 42.91 7.95
C ASP A 150 6.90 42.59 9.46
N ASP A 151 7.13 43.60 10.32
CA ASP A 151 7.18 43.40 11.77
C ASP A 151 5.80 43.08 12.37
N PHE A 152 4.74 43.71 11.86
CA PHE A 152 3.37 43.34 12.24
C PHE A 152 3.03 41.90 11.85
N ILE A 153 3.43 41.45 10.66
CA ILE A 153 3.21 40.07 10.21
C ILE A 153 3.98 39.10 11.12
N ASP A 154 5.26 39.38 11.42
CA ASP A 154 6.06 38.54 12.32
C ASP A 154 5.50 38.52 13.76
N ASP A 155 5.03 39.64 14.29
CA ASP A 155 4.38 39.70 15.62
C ASP A 155 3.04 38.98 15.64
N TYR A 156 2.23 39.10 14.58
CA TYR A 156 0.97 38.40 14.45
C TYR A 156 1.20 36.88 14.41
N ILE A 157 2.10 36.39 13.55
CA ILE A 157 2.47 34.97 13.46
C ILE A 157 3.04 34.47 14.80
N SER A 158 3.89 35.27 15.46
CA SER A 158 4.39 34.95 16.80
C SER A 158 3.27 34.81 17.83
N SER A 159 2.26 35.70 17.79
CA SER A 159 1.09 35.62 18.67
C SER A 159 0.30 34.31 18.51
N LEU A 160 0.20 33.77 17.28
CA LEU A 160 -0.48 32.49 17.02
C LEU A 160 0.18 31.29 17.70
N SER A 161 1.47 31.38 18.03
CA SER A 161 2.19 30.33 18.76
C SER A 161 1.96 30.35 20.29
N LYS A 162 1.29 31.38 20.84
CA LYS A 162 0.95 31.49 22.27
C LYS A 162 -0.22 30.59 22.68
N SER A 163 -1.01 30.11 21.73
CA SER A 163 -2.21 29.29 21.98
C SER A 163 -2.17 27.94 21.26
N GLN A 164 -2.49 26.87 21.99
CA GLN A 164 -2.90 25.60 21.38
C GLN A 164 -4.25 25.80 20.65
N MET A 165 -4.59 24.89 19.74
CA MET A 165 -5.89 24.94 19.05
C MET A 165 -7.01 24.29 19.88
N SER A 166 -8.23 24.77 19.66
CA SER A 166 -9.42 24.22 20.29
C SER A 166 -9.87 22.91 19.62
N HIS A 167 -10.33 21.97 20.44
CA HIS A 167 -10.84 20.66 20.01
C HIS A 167 -12.35 20.64 19.71
N ASP A 168 -13.05 21.79 19.84
CA ASP A 168 -14.47 21.92 19.51
C ASP A 168 -14.74 21.93 17.99
N LYS A 169 -13.71 22.19 17.20
CA LYS A 169 -13.73 22.25 15.73
C LYS A 169 -12.59 21.40 15.12
N PRO A 170 -12.61 21.10 13.82
CA PRO A 170 -11.48 20.46 13.14
C PRO A 170 -10.17 21.22 13.37
N LEU A 171 -9.05 20.50 13.52
CA LEU A 171 -7.79 21.04 14.07
C LEU A 171 -6.96 21.85 13.05
N TRP A 172 -7.57 22.88 12.46
CA TRP A 172 -6.92 23.84 11.56
C TRP A 172 -7.59 25.22 11.61
N GLU A 173 -6.81 26.27 11.39
CA GLU A 173 -7.23 27.67 11.30
C GLU A 173 -6.44 28.37 10.17
N VAL A 174 -7.01 29.39 9.54
CA VAL A 174 -6.43 30.13 8.41
C VAL A 174 -6.58 31.61 8.66
N HIS A 175 -5.47 32.31 8.88
CA HIS A 175 -5.46 33.75 9.12
C HIS A 175 -5.08 34.49 7.83
N VAL A 176 -5.94 35.37 7.32
CA VAL A 176 -5.71 36.11 6.08
C VAL A 176 -5.29 37.55 6.39
N LEU A 177 -4.02 37.86 6.17
CA LEU A 177 -3.43 39.19 6.35
C LEU A 177 -3.29 39.86 4.97
N ASN A 178 -4.26 40.70 4.62
CA ASN A 178 -4.31 41.41 3.33
C ASN A 178 -3.39 42.64 3.27
N VAL A 179 -2.16 42.48 3.78
CA VAL A 179 -1.13 43.50 3.91
C VAL A 179 0.01 43.15 2.95
N LYS A 180 0.52 44.15 2.21
CA LYS A 180 1.71 43.97 1.38
C LYS A 180 2.95 43.98 2.25
N ASN A 181 3.85 43.02 2.02
CA ASN A 181 5.10 42.84 2.76
C ASN A 181 6.29 42.79 1.78
N SER A 182 7.51 42.52 2.26
CA SER A 182 8.70 42.54 1.40
C SER A 182 8.69 41.47 0.27
N ASP A 183 8.01 40.33 0.46
CA ASP A 183 8.02 39.18 -0.46
C ASP A 183 6.69 38.96 -1.24
N ALA A 184 5.59 39.58 -0.80
CA ALA A 184 4.22 39.27 -1.26
C ALA A 184 3.24 40.45 -1.11
N ASN A 185 2.12 40.40 -1.85
CA ASN A 185 1.03 41.39 -1.78
C ASN A 185 -0.05 41.04 -0.73
N SER A 186 -0.03 39.82 -0.20
CA SER A 186 -0.76 39.39 1.00
C SER A 186 -0.12 38.14 1.61
N THR A 187 -0.35 37.92 2.90
CA THR A 187 0.17 36.77 3.65
C THR A 187 -0.98 35.98 4.26
N VAL A 188 -1.02 34.67 4.07
CA VAL A 188 -1.98 33.78 4.72
C VAL A 188 -1.24 32.80 5.62
N VAL A 189 -1.70 32.63 6.86
CA VAL A 189 -1.09 31.73 7.84
C VAL A 189 -2.02 30.56 8.12
N PHE A 190 -1.64 29.38 7.65
CA PHE A 190 -2.31 28.13 7.99
C PHE A 190 -1.75 27.59 9.30
N LYS A 191 -2.56 27.58 10.36
CA LYS A 191 -2.27 26.94 11.65
C LYS A 191 -2.90 25.55 11.61
N ILE A 192 -2.10 24.49 11.62
CA ILE A 192 -2.56 23.11 11.39
C ILE A 192 -1.97 22.21 12.48
N ASP A 193 -2.78 21.30 13.04
CA ASP A 193 -2.27 20.35 14.03
C ASP A 193 -1.48 19.24 13.34
N HIS A 194 -0.28 18.94 13.84
CA HIS A 194 0.60 17.99 13.17
C HIS A 194 -0.01 16.58 13.12
N SER A 195 -0.99 16.24 13.96
CA SER A 195 -1.71 14.95 13.88
C SER A 195 -2.50 14.73 12.58
N ILE A 196 -2.90 15.81 11.89
CA ILE A 196 -3.60 15.75 10.59
C ILE A 196 -2.72 15.09 9.51
N GLY A 197 -1.43 15.45 9.47
CA GLY A 197 -0.46 14.88 8.53
C GLY A 197 0.92 15.49 8.64
N ASP A 198 1.90 14.85 8.00
CA ASP A 198 3.27 15.37 7.90
C ASP A 198 3.40 16.37 6.74
N GLY A 199 4.52 17.11 6.70
CA GLY A 199 4.77 18.11 5.67
C GLY A 199 4.70 17.59 4.22
N VAL A 200 4.99 16.30 3.99
CA VAL A 200 4.86 15.67 2.66
C VAL A 200 3.39 15.42 2.30
N SER A 201 2.57 15.02 3.26
CA SER A 201 1.11 14.97 3.08
C SER A 201 0.55 16.38 2.84
N LEU A 202 0.90 17.36 3.68
CA LEU A 202 0.35 18.70 3.57
C LEU A 202 0.76 19.41 2.26
N ILE A 203 1.98 19.21 1.75
CA ILE A 203 2.39 19.81 0.47
C ILE A 203 1.80 19.10 -0.75
N SER A 204 1.42 17.82 -0.65
CA SER A 204 0.60 17.17 -1.70
C SER A 204 -0.87 17.58 -1.64
N LEU A 205 -1.42 17.90 -0.45
CA LEU A 205 -2.73 18.55 -0.31
C LEU A 205 -2.75 19.93 -0.97
N VAL A 206 -1.69 20.73 -0.81
CA VAL A 206 -1.55 22.02 -1.51
C VAL A 206 -1.56 21.83 -3.02
N MET A 207 -0.90 20.80 -3.55
CA MET A 207 -0.96 20.46 -4.98
C MET A 207 -2.32 19.95 -5.43
N ALA A 208 -3.05 19.17 -4.62
CA ALA A 208 -4.41 18.74 -4.92
C ALA A 208 -5.45 19.88 -4.82
N CYS A 209 -5.16 20.94 -4.04
CA CYS A 209 -5.95 22.17 -3.99
C CYS A 209 -5.49 23.22 -5.02
N ALA A 210 -4.46 22.92 -5.83
CA ALA A 210 -3.92 23.84 -6.81
C ALA A 210 -4.58 23.66 -8.18
N ARG A 211 -5.14 24.72 -8.74
CA ARG A 211 -5.59 24.72 -10.14
C ARG A 211 -4.39 24.93 -11.05
N LYS A 212 -3.99 23.91 -11.81
CA LYS A 212 -3.03 24.07 -12.92
C LYS A 212 -3.62 25.02 -13.97
N LYS A 213 -2.75 25.77 -14.68
CA LYS A 213 -3.18 26.63 -15.80
C LYS A 213 -3.88 25.79 -16.88
N PRO A 214 -4.98 26.27 -17.50
CA PRO A 214 -5.71 25.52 -18.54
C PRO A 214 -4.83 25.05 -19.72
N GLU A 215 -3.76 25.80 -20.00
CA GLU A 215 -2.84 25.57 -21.11
C GLU A 215 -1.92 24.35 -20.90
N SER A 216 -1.70 23.89 -19.66
CA SER A 216 -0.73 22.82 -19.34
C SER A 216 -1.23 21.39 -19.63
N ARG A 217 -2.05 21.19 -20.66
CA ARG A 217 -2.40 19.85 -21.18
C ARG A 217 -1.29 19.24 -22.02
N PHE A 218 -0.34 20.05 -22.52
CA PHE A 218 0.85 19.56 -23.20
C PHE A 218 1.92 19.13 -22.20
N LEU A 219 1.99 17.84 -21.92
CA LEU A 219 3.18 17.24 -21.29
C LEU A 219 4.33 17.23 -22.32
N PRO A 220 5.48 17.87 -22.05
CA PRO A 220 6.71 17.44 -22.71
C PRO A 220 6.98 15.98 -22.31
N PRO A 221 7.47 15.12 -23.23
CA PRO A 221 7.72 13.72 -22.91
C PRO A 221 8.71 13.64 -21.74
N VAL A 222 8.41 12.76 -20.76
CA VAL A 222 9.22 12.60 -19.56
C VAL A 222 10.67 12.39 -19.98
N ALA A 223 11.52 13.35 -19.63
CA ALA A 223 12.96 13.23 -19.76
C ALA A 223 13.44 12.14 -18.80
N ASN A 224 13.34 10.89 -19.25
CA ASN A 224 13.94 9.74 -18.61
C ASN A 224 15.39 10.12 -18.34
N LYS A 225 15.73 10.28 -17.05
CA LYS A 225 17.12 10.29 -16.60
C LYS A 225 17.67 8.93 -16.99
N LYS A 226 18.25 8.84 -18.20
CA LYS A 226 18.96 7.66 -18.67
C LYS A 226 19.82 7.21 -17.50
N ALA A 227 19.58 6.00 -17.01
CA ALA A 227 20.51 5.40 -16.07
C ALA A 227 21.88 5.54 -16.71
N ARG A 228 22.84 6.13 -16.00
CA ARG A 228 24.16 6.38 -16.58
C ARG A 228 24.86 5.04 -16.69
N GLU A 229 24.63 4.37 -17.82
CA GLU A 229 25.32 3.17 -18.22
C GLU A 229 26.79 3.51 -18.43
N GLU A 230 27.53 3.47 -17.32
CA GLU A 230 28.96 3.28 -17.39
C GLU A 230 29.20 2.00 -18.17
N LYS A 231 29.98 2.07 -19.25
CA LYS A 231 30.39 0.90 -20.04
C LYS A 231 31.36 0.05 -19.21
N VAL A 232 30.83 -0.68 -18.23
CA VAL A 232 31.61 -1.50 -17.30
C VAL A 232 32.22 -2.66 -18.07
N ASN A 233 33.53 -2.57 -18.31
CA ASN A 233 34.31 -3.58 -19.02
C ASN A 233 34.07 -4.98 -18.41
N PRO A 234 33.48 -5.94 -19.14
CA PRO A 234 32.91 -7.15 -18.57
C PRO A 234 33.95 -8.11 -17.96
N LYS A 235 35.23 -7.96 -18.31
CA LYS A 235 36.30 -8.85 -17.82
C LYS A 235 36.77 -8.54 -16.39
N ASN A 236 36.29 -7.46 -15.73
CA ASN A 236 36.78 -7.07 -14.41
C ASN A 236 35.86 -7.47 -13.23
N SER A 237 35.91 -8.77 -12.91
CA SER A 237 35.66 -9.35 -11.58
C SER A 237 34.24 -9.25 -10.96
N LEU A 238 33.52 -10.37 -11.08
CA LEU A 238 32.37 -10.72 -10.22
C LEU A 238 32.74 -10.70 -8.72
N LEU A 239 33.97 -11.08 -8.36
CA LEU A 239 34.50 -11.00 -6.99
C LEU A 239 34.56 -9.56 -6.46
N LYS A 240 34.98 -8.57 -7.26
CA LYS A 240 34.97 -7.15 -6.84
C LYS A 240 33.54 -6.66 -6.61
N ARG A 241 32.58 -7.06 -7.45
CA ARG A 241 31.16 -6.74 -7.24
C ARG A 241 30.62 -7.36 -5.94
N LEU A 242 30.93 -8.64 -5.68
CA LEU A 242 30.55 -9.31 -4.43
C LEU A 242 31.21 -8.67 -3.21
N PHE A 243 32.51 -8.34 -3.28
CA PHE A 243 33.22 -7.65 -2.21
C PHE A 243 32.61 -6.28 -1.91
N VAL A 244 32.30 -5.46 -2.93
CA VAL A 244 31.63 -4.16 -2.74
C VAL A 244 30.23 -4.33 -2.13
N LEU A 245 29.47 -5.34 -2.53
CA LEU A 245 28.15 -5.64 -1.96
C LEU A 245 28.26 -6.07 -0.49
N VAL A 246 29.16 -6.99 -0.17
CA VAL A 246 29.40 -7.45 1.21
C VAL A 246 29.95 -6.31 2.08
N TRP A 247 30.86 -5.49 1.56
CA TRP A 247 31.42 -4.34 2.28
C TRP A 247 30.37 -3.25 2.55
N THR A 248 29.52 -2.93 1.55
CA THR A 248 28.42 -1.97 1.76
C THR A 248 27.35 -2.52 2.72
N LEU A 249 27.10 -3.84 2.74
CA LEU A 249 26.25 -4.47 3.75
C LEU A 249 26.86 -4.41 5.16
N ILE A 250 28.17 -4.66 5.30
CA ILE A 250 28.89 -4.53 6.58
C ILE A 250 28.82 -3.08 7.09
N LEU A 251 29.09 -2.09 6.22
CA LEU A 251 28.95 -0.67 6.57
C LEU A 251 27.52 -0.30 6.96
N LEU A 252 26.51 -0.81 6.23
CA LEU A 252 25.10 -0.58 6.53
C LEU A 252 24.72 -1.12 7.92
N VAL A 253 25.14 -2.35 8.25
CA VAL A 253 24.89 -2.96 9.57
C VAL A 253 25.62 -2.20 10.67
N PHE A 254 26.91 -1.86 10.46
CA PHE A 254 27.72 -1.14 11.44
C PHE A 254 27.17 0.26 11.74
N ASN A 255 26.89 1.07 10.70
CA ASN A 255 26.30 2.40 10.87
C ASN A 255 24.89 2.32 11.50
N THR A 256 24.07 1.34 11.13
CA THR A 256 22.75 1.12 11.74
C THR A 256 22.87 0.83 13.24
N LEU A 257 23.84 -0.02 13.63
CA LEU A 257 24.10 -0.34 15.04
C LEU A 257 24.63 0.89 15.81
N VAL A 258 25.58 1.63 15.25
CA VAL A 258 26.11 2.87 15.84
C VAL A 258 25.01 3.92 16.00
N ASP A 259 24.19 4.15 14.98
CA ASP A 259 23.05 5.08 15.06
C ASP A 259 22.00 4.66 16.08
N SER A 260 21.69 3.36 16.14
CA SER A 260 20.71 2.83 17.10
C SER A 260 21.20 2.97 18.54
N LEU A 261 22.48 2.69 18.80
CA LEU A 261 23.12 2.90 20.10
C LEU A 261 23.21 4.40 20.44
N LEU A 262 23.53 5.27 19.49
CA LEU A 262 23.61 6.72 19.71
C LEU A 262 22.23 7.32 19.96
N PHE A 263 21.18 6.84 19.28
CA PHE A 263 19.79 7.21 19.52
C PHE A 263 19.32 6.75 20.90
N LEU A 264 19.56 5.49 21.26
CA LEU A 264 19.25 4.94 22.59
C LEU A 264 19.98 5.71 23.70
N ALA A 265 21.28 5.97 23.53
CA ALA A 265 22.04 6.80 24.45
C ALA A 265 21.43 8.21 24.56
N THR A 266 20.93 8.79 23.46
CA THR A 266 20.26 10.10 23.46
C THR A 266 18.92 10.09 24.19
N VAL A 267 18.17 8.99 24.16
CA VAL A 267 17.00 8.80 25.03
C VAL A 267 17.42 8.73 26.50
N LEU A 268 18.44 7.93 26.83
CA LEU A 268 18.83 7.64 28.21
C LEU A 268 19.57 8.82 28.88
N PHE A 269 20.75 9.21 28.39
CA PHE A 269 21.68 10.11 29.10
C PHE A 269 22.51 11.08 28.22
N LEU A 270 22.71 10.80 26.93
CA LEU A 270 23.61 11.55 26.05
C LEU A 270 22.99 12.89 25.63
N LYS A 271 23.40 13.94 26.35
CA LYS A 271 22.99 15.33 26.14
C LYS A 271 24.00 16.12 25.31
N ASP A 272 23.51 17.12 24.60
CA ASP A 272 24.33 18.18 24.00
C ASP A 272 25.05 19.02 25.06
N THR A 273 26.10 19.73 24.64
CA THR A 273 26.82 20.68 25.51
C THR A 273 25.87 21.81 25.90
N LYS A 274 25.87 22.21 27.18
CA LYS A 274 25.19 23.45 27.62
C LYS A 274 25.85 24.64 26.90
N THR A 275 25.10 25.28 26.01
CA THR A 275 25.52 26.46 25.23
C THR A 275 24.46 27.55 25.37
N VAL A 276 24.79 28.78 24.99
CA VAL A 276 23.87 29.94 25.07
C VAL A 276 22.60 29.82 24.22
N ILE A 277 22.52 28.79 23.37
CA ILE A 277 21.38 28.47 22.51
C ILE A 277 20.68 27.14 22.86
N LYS A 278 21.21 26.40 23.84
CA LYS A 278 20.65 25.09 24.23
C LYS A 278 19.47 25.30 25.17
N ALA A 279 18.27 25.02 24.67
CA ALA A 279 17.05 25.10 25.45
C ALA A 279 17.10 24.31 26.78
N THR A 280 16.58 24.96 27.82
CA THR A 280 16.40 24.49 29.20
C THR A 280 15.06 24.98 29.74
N GLY A 281 14.43 24.23 30.65
CA GLY A 281 13.08 24.58 31.13
C GLY A 281 11.98 24.05 30.19
N ASN A 282 10.89 24.80 30.07
CA ASN A 282 9.69 24.41 29.33
C ASN A 282 9.47 25.31 28.09
N VAL A 283 10.50 25.43 27.24
CA VAL A 283 10.47 26.26 26.02
C VAL A 283 9.37 25.85 25.02
N GLU A 284 8.86 24.63 25.13
CA GLU A 284 7.68 24.15 24.41
C GLU A 284 6.43 25.04 24.58
N LEU A 285 6.35 25.81 25.67
CA LEU A 285 5.26 26.76 25.97
C LEU A 285 5.61 28.22 25.62
N CYS A 286 6.85 28.50 25.21
CA CYS A 286 7.32 29.86 24.93
C CYS A 286 6.98 30.28 23.49
N PRO A 287 6.50 31.53 23.29
CA PRO A 287 6.18 32.05 21.96
C PRO A 287 7.41 32.06 21.06
N ARG A 288 7.18 31.84 19.77
CA ARG A 288 8.25 31.76 18.76
C ARG A 288 8.14 32.90 17.77
N ARG A 289 9.27 33.55 17.52
CA ARG A 289 9.45 34.40 16.34
C ARG A 289 9.65 33.48 15.14
N PHE A 290 8.90 33.76 14.08
CA PHE A 290 9.07 33.11 12.79
C PHE A 290 9.73 34.12 11.86
N VAL A 291 10.71 33.68 11.08
CA VAL A 291 11.43 34.51 10.10
C VAL A 291 11.76 33.64 8.90
N TRP A 292 11.70 34.20 7.70
CA TRP A 292 12.18 33.53 6.50
C TRP A 292 13.07 34.43 5.62
N ARG A 293 13.78 33.78 4.70
CA ARG A 293 14.50 34.39 3.58
C ARG A 293 14.29 33.56 2.34
N VAL A 294 13.99 34.21 1.22
CA VAL A 294 13.86 33.57 -0.10
C VAL A 294 15.20 33.71 -0.84
N ILE A 295 15.76 32.60 -1.31
CA ILE A 295 16.97 32.58 -2.15
C ILE A 295 16.75 31.76 -3.43
N SER A 296 17.60 31.97 -4.45
CA SER A 296 17.51 31.19 -5.70
C SER A 296 17.81 29.71 -5.47
N LEU A 297 16.90 28.84 -5.92
CA LEU A 297 17.13 27.39 -5.97
C LEU A 297 18.18 27.04 -7.03
N ASP A 298 18.34 27.85 -8.08
CA ASP A 298 19.33 27.64 -9.13
C ASP A 298 20.75 27.95 -8.67
N ASP A 299 20.94 28.95 -7.81
CA ASP A 299 22.23 29.14 -7.11
C ASP A 299 22.58 27.94 -6.22
N ILE A 300 21.58 27.39 -5.52
CA ILE A 300 21.75 26.16 -4.72
C ILE A 300 22.10 24.98 -5.62
N LYS A 301 21.45 24.83 -6.80
CA LYS A 301 21.81 23.83 -7.82
C LYS A 301 23.22 24.05 -8.36
N LEU A 302 23.68 25.29 -8.54
CA LEU A 302 25.03 25.66 -9.01
C LEU A 302 26.10 25.15 -8.05
N VAL A 303 26.02 25.53 -6.76
CA VAL A 303 26.96 25.06 -5.71
C VAL A 303 26.92 23.53 -5.61
N LYS A 304 25.71 22.95 -5.60
CA LYS A 304 25.46 21.51 -5.56
C LYS A 304 26.10 20.76 -6.74
N ASN A 305 26.01 21.30 -7.96
CA ASN A 305 26.59 20.70 -9.17
C ASN A 305 28.12 20.83 -9.18
N ALA A 306 28.66 22.02 -8.87
CA ALA A 306 30.09 22.27 -8.89
C ALA A 306 30.87 21.45 -7.83
N MET A 307 30.24 21.14 -6.69
CA MET A 307 30.82 20.26 -5.66
C MET A 307 30.46 18.78 -5.82
N ASN A 308 29.64 18.41 -6.81
CA ASN A 308 29.11 17.06 -7.03
C ASN A 308 28.45 16.45 -5.76
N VAL A 309 27.53 17.20 -5.16
CA VAL A 309 26.79 16.82 -3.93
C VAL A 309 25.28 16.77 -4.18
N SER A 310 24.47 16.59 -3.12
CA SER A 310 23.01 16.79 -3.15
C SER A 310 22.60 18.09 -2.46
N ILE A 311 21.38 18.57 -2.72
CA ILE A 311 20.88 19.82 -2.13
C ILE A 311 20.89 19.76 -0.60
N ASN A 312 20.50 18.62 -0.02
CA ASN A 312 20.54 18.37 1.42
C ASN A 312 21.95 18.54 2.02
N ASP A 313 22.99 18.15 1.29
CA ASP A 313 24.37 18.29 1.74
C ASP A 313 24.83 19.76 1.70
N VAL A 314 24.32 20.57 0.74
CA VAL A 314 24.55 22.03 0.70
C VAL A 314 23.84 22.74 1.84
N VAL A 315 22.52 22.53 2.00
CA VAL A 315 21.75 23.26 3.03
C VAL A 315 22.16 22.89 4.46
N LEU A 316 22.59 21.65 4.69
CA LEU A 316 23.19 21.25 5.97
C LEU A 316 24.54 21.94 6.22
N GLY A 317 25.38 22.07 5.19
CA GLY A 317 26.64 22.81 5.27
C GLY A 317 26.45 24.31 5.52
N VAL A 318 25.45 24.92 4.87
CA VAL A 318 25.01 26.30 5.14
C VAL A 318 24.54 26.45 6.59
N THR A 319 23.77 25.50 7.10
CA THR A 319 23.34 25.48 8.51
C THR A 319 24.50 25.36 9.49
N GLU A 320 25.49 24.49 9.26
CA GLU A 320 26.69 24.45 10.10
C GLU A 320 27.44 25.80 10.12
N ALA A 321 27.63 26.41 8.94
CA ALA A 321 28.38 27.66 8.81
C ALA A 321 27.66 28.86 9.45
N GLY A 322 26.36 29.02 9.19
CA GLY A 322 25.56 30.11 9.76
C GLY A 322 25.44 30.02 11.28
N LEU A 323 25.22 28.81 11.83
CA LEU A 323 25.26 28.60 13.28
C LEU A 323 26.63 28.87 13.88
N SER A 324 27.72 28.56 13.16
CA SER A 324 29.10 28.84 13.62
C SER A 324 29.39 30.34 13.67
N ARG A 325 28.91 31.11 12.68
CA ARG A 325 29.02 32.58 12.66
C ARG A 325 28.20 33.24 13.76
N TYR A 326 26.94 32.82 13.92
CA TYR A 326 26.04 33.32 14.95
C TYR A 326 26.59 33.02 16.35
N LEU A 327 27.04 31.78 16.60
CA LEU A 327 27.66 31.41 17.88
C LEU A 327 28.98 32.13 18.13
N SER A 328 29.80 32.39 17.10
CA SER A 328 31.01 33.22 17.26
C SER A 328 30.67 34.58 17.85
N ARG A 329 29.68 35.29 17.29
CA ARG A 329 29.23 36.58 17.83
C ARG A 329 28.61 36.46 19.22
N ARG A 330 27.80 35.43 19.48
CA ARG A 330 27.21 35.18 20.81
C ARG A 330 28.24 34.78 21.90
N TYR A 331 29.48 34.45 21.52
CA TYR A 331 30.60 34.19 22.42
C TYR A 331 31.71 35.28 22.36
N GLU A 332 31.58 36.32 21.54
CA GLU A 332 32.46 37.50 21.60
C GLU A 332 32.26 38.25 22.93
N LYS A 333 33.36 38.65 23.58
CA LYS A 333 33.32 39.43 24.82
C LYS A 333 33.41 40.92 24.52
N HIS A 334 32.45 41.66 25.07
CA HIS A 334 32.53 43.10 25.23
C HIS A 334 33.01 43.45 26.66
N ASP A 335 33.64 44.61 26.81
CA ASP A 335 33.90 45.21 28.13
C ASP A 335 32.71 46.09 28.59
N GLU A 336 32.82 46.64 29.80
CA GLU A 336 31.78 47.48 30.43
C GLU A 336 31.55 48.83 29.71
N SER A 337 32.47 49.23 28.81
CA SER A 337 32.30 50.38 27.91
C SER A 337 31.74 49.99 26.53
N GLY A 338 31.43 48.71 26.32
CA GLY A 338 30.91 48.17 25.06
C GLY A 338 31.98 47.89 24.00
N MET A 339 33.26 48.18 24.27
CA MET A 339 34.36 47.91 23.33
C MET A 339 34.67 46.41 23.23
N LYS A 340 35.33 46.01 22.13
CA LYS A 340 35.63 44.60 21.83
C LYS A 340 36.96 44.17 22.45
N ILE A 341 36.92 43.20 23.37
CA ILE A 341 38.11 42.63 24.00
C ILE A 341 38.81 41.64 23.03
N THR A 342 39.45 42.16 21.98
CA THR A 342 40.06 41.31 20.93
C THR A 342 41.44 40.78 21.31
N LYS A 343 41.52 39.53 21.74
CA LYS A 343 42.74 38.72 21.47
C LYS A 343 42.74 38.30 20.00
N LYS A 344 43.50 39.01 19.17
CA LYS A 344 43.71 38.65 17.75
C LYS A 344 44.18 37.19 17.65
N GLY A 345 43.50 36.38 16.83
CA GLY A 345 43.98 35.05 16.40
C GLY A 345 43.24 33.84 16.96
N SER A 346 42.40 33.96 18.00
CA SER A 346 41.57 32.85 18.49
C SER A 346 40.09 33.13 18.29
N GLY A 347 39.39 32.33 17.47
CA GLY A 347 37.93 32.37 17.37
C GLY A 347 37.27 32.12 18.73
N SER A 348 36.21 32.87 19.03
CA SER A 348 35.53 32.89 20.34
C SER A 348 34.79 31.60 20.71
N LEU A 349 34.62 30.67 19.77
CA LEU A 349 33.89 29.41 19.97
C LEU A 349 34.55 28.52 21.04
N PRO A 350 33.81 28.10 22.08
CA PRO A 350 34.27 27.07 23.03
C PRO A 350 34.70 25.77 22.33
N LYS A 351 35.83 25.21 22.78
CA LYS A 351 36.33 23.92 22.28
C LYS A 351 35.36 22.78 22.61
N ASN A 352 35.25 21.81 21.71
CA ASN A 352 34.48 20.56 21.89
C ASN A 352 32.97 20.73 22.16
N ILE A 353 32.32 21.73 21.53
CA ILE A 353 30.84 21.83 21.53
C ILE A 353 30.23 20.59 20.85
N ARG A 354 29.41 19.84 21.58
CA ARG A 354 28.49 18.85 21.02
C ARG A 354 27.15 19.54 20.74
N LEU A 355 26.90 19.86 19.48
CA LEU A 355 25.60 20.29 18.98
C LEU A 355 25.04 19.21 18.05
N ARG A 356 23.80 18.78 18.29
CA ARG A 356 23.09 17.82 17.45
C ARG A 356 21.68 18.31 17.10
N SER A 357 21.26 18.00 15.88
CA SER A 357 19.93 18.24 15.36
C SER A 357 19.08 16.97 15.46
N ALA A 358 17.79 17.13 15.80
CA ALA A 358 16.75 16.16 15.48
C ALA A 358 16.25 16.42 14.05
N CYS A 359 16.71 15.62 13.09
CA CYS A 359 16.35 15.71 11.69
C CYS A 359 15.15 14.80 11.37
N ILE A 360 14.17 15.33 10.64
CA ILE A 360 12.95 14.59 10.28
C ILE A 360 13.11 13.98 8.87
N PHE A 361 12.93 12.66 8.77
CA PHE A 361 13.01 11.90 7.51
C PHE A 361 11.64 11.34 7.13
N ASN A 362 11.18 11.58 5.89
CA ASN A 362 10.03 10.89 5.30
C ASN A 362 10.35 9.40 5.13
N LEU A 363 9.45 8.51 5.57
CA LEU A 363 9.64 7.06 5.51
C LEU A 363 8.95 6.40 4.30
N ARG A 364 8.21 7.16 3.50
CA ARG A 364 7.55 6.64 2.29
C ARG A 364 8.58 6.10 1.29
N PRO A 365 8.36 4.95 0.65
CA PRO A 365 9.06 4.63 -0.59
C PRO A 365 8.73 5.71 -1.64
N CYS A 366 9.62 5.91 -2.62
CA CYS A 366 9.63 7.09 -3.50
C CYS A 366 8.43 7.18 -4.47
N ALA A 367 7.27 7.57 -3.95
CA ALA A 367 6.23 8.24 -4.73
C ALA A 367 6.68 9.69 -4.99
N LYS A 368 6.38 10.21 -6.18
CA LYS A 368 6.50 11.65 -6.46
C LYS A 368 5.38 12.41 -5.75
N LEU A 369 5.50 13.74 -5.70
CA LEU A 369 4.50 14.56 -5.02
C LEU A 369 3.19 14.65 -5.83
N GLU A 370 3.33 14.57 -7.16
CA GLU A 370 2.26 14.46 -8.14
C GLU A 370 1.50 13.14 -7.98
N ASP A 371 2.21 12.01 -7.87
CA ASP A 371 1.62 10.68 -7.65
C ASP A 371 0.77 10.68 -6.36
N LEU A 372 1.25 11.34 -5.29
CA LEU A 372 0.52 11.49 -4.03
C LEU A 372 -0.74 12.37 -4.17
N ALA A 373 -0.67 13.48 -4.91
CA ALA A 373 -1.83 14.34 -5.14
C ALA A 373 -2.92 13.63 -5.97
N GLU A 374 -2.54 12.89 -7.02
CA GLU A 374 -3.48 12.10 -7.83
C GLU A 374 -4.15 10.98 -7.01
N MET A 375 -3.42 10.38 -6.05
CA MET A 375 -3.98 9.43 -5.08
C MET A 375 -4.96 10.06 -4.08
N MET A 376 -4.96 11.38 -3.90
CA MET A 376 -5.92 12.08 -3.03
C MET A 376 -7.25 12.35 -3.72
N GLU A 377 -7.24 12.77 -4.99
CA GLU A 377 -8.44 12.92 -5.81
C GLU A 377 -9.22 11.59 -5.88
N LYS A 378 -8.49 10.48 -5.90
CA LYS A 378 -9.01 9.11 -5.99
C LYS A 378 -9.17 8.48 -4.60
N GLU A 379 -10.11 9.00 -3.79
CA GLU A 379 -10.32 8.70 -2.34
C GLU A 379 -10.11 7.23 -1.91
N LYS A 380 -10.46 6.25 -2.77
CA LYS A 380 -10.25 4.81 -2.53
C LYS A 380 -8.76 4.39 -2.39
N LEU A 381 -7.79 5.19 -2.83
CA LEU A 381 -6.35 4.90 -2.80
C LEU A 381 -5.62 5.37 -1.52
N LEU A 382 -6.27 6.15 -0.64
CA LEU A 382 -5.66 6.77 0.56
C LEU A 382 -5.12 5.80 1.64
N LYS A 383 -5.29 4.47 1.47
CA LYS A 383 -5.01 3.45 2.51
C LYS A 383 -3.51 3.20 2.75
N GLY A 384 -2.90 4.05 3.57
CA GLY A 384 -1.63 3.78 4.26
C GLY A 384 -0.47 4.73 3.92
N MET A 385 -0.61 5.54 2.86
CA MET A 385 0.40 6.55 2.46
C MET A 385 0.06 7.97 2.94
N TRP A 386 -1.17 8.20 3.41
CA TRP A 386 -1.63 9.49 3.92
C TRP A 386 -1.38 9.69 5.43
N GLY A 387 -1.02 10.92 5.82
CA GLY A 387 -0.87 11.34 7.22
C GLY A 387 0.57 11.23 7.73
N ASN A 388 0.77 11.07 9.04
CA ASN A 388 2.11 11.06 9.63
C ASN A 388 2.89 9.76 9.38
N LEU A 389 3.93 9.83 8.55
CA LEU A 389 4.86 8.72 8.26
C LEU A 389 6.33 9.20 8.21
N VAL A 390 6.79 9.80 9.31
CA VAL A 390 8.16 10.31 9.50
C VAL A 390 8.94 9.56 10.58
N GLY A 391 10.27 9.54 10.45
CA GLY A 391 11.21 9.03 11.45
C GLY A 391 12.23 10.09 11.86
N ILE A 392 12.74 10.01 13.09
CA ILE A 392 13.69 10.97 13.66
C ILE A 392 15.12 10.43 13.51
N VAL A 393 16.04 11.26 13.03
CA VAL A 393 17.48 10.98 12.93
C VAL A 393 18.25 12.02 13.74
N VAL A 394 19.11 11.57 14.66
CA VAL A 394 20.04 12.48 15.34
C VAL A 394 21.25 12.72 14.43
N LEU A 395 21.40 13.96 13.95
CA LEU A 395 22.55 14.42 13.16
C LEU A 395 23.51 15.23 14.02
N PRO A 396 24.83 14.96 14.01
CA PRO A 396 25.81 15.90 14.54
C PRO A 396 25.91 17.14 13.63
N LEU A 397 26.14 18.31 14.24
CA LEU A 397 26.43 19.55 13.53
C LEU A 397 27.80 20.09 13.97
N THR A 398 28.68 20.32 13.01
CA THR A 398 30.06 20.75 13.24
C THR A 398 30.13 22.27 13.38
N ILE A 399 30.29 22.74 14.61
CA ILE A 399 30.41 24.17 14.92
C ILE A 399 31.89 24.56 14.92
N ALA A 400 32.31 25.28 13.87
CA ALA A 400 33.69 25.69 13.63
C ALA A 400 33.75 26.92 12.71
N LEU A 401 34.76 27.78 12.87
CA LEU A 401 35.09 28.81 11.89
C LEU A 401 36.13 28.24 10.91
N GLU A 402 35.81 28.26 9.62
CA GLU A 402 36.61 27.62 8.56
C GLU A 402 37.25 28.63 7.61
N ASN A 403 38.49 28.38 7.22
CA ASN A 403 39.20 29.19 6.22
C ASN A 403 38.85 28.83 4.77
N ASP A 404 38.37 27.60 4.49
CA ASP A 404 37.77 27.23 3.20
C ASP A 404 36.24 27.17 3.37
N PRO A 405 35.47 28.10 2.77
CA PRO A 405 34.01 28.13 2.90
C PRO A 405 33.32 26.81 2.53
N LEU A 406 33.95 26.02 1.65
CA LEU A 406 33.41 24.75 1.17
C LEU A 406 33.66 23.57 2.14
N ALA A 407 34.38 23.77 3.24
CA ALA A 407 34.67 22.73 4.24
C ALA A 407 33.38 22.14 4.87
N HIS A 408 32.43 23.00 5.24
CA HIS A 408 31.14 22.57 5.81
C HIS A 408 30.33 21.70 4.85
N ILE A 409 30.25 22.04 3.55
CA ILE A 409 29.52 21.21 2.56
C ILE A 409 30.17 19.83 2.41
N ARG A 410 31.52 19.73 2.46
CA ARG A 410 32.21 18.43 2.40
C ARG A 410 31.94 17.58 3.66
N ARG A 411 31.91 18.19 4.85
CA ARG A 411 31.52 17.51 6.09
C ARG A 411 30.07 17.07 6.07
N ALA A 412 29.15 17.97 5.74
CA ALA A 412 27.73 17.71 5.61
C ALA A 412 27.47 16.52 4.66
N LYS A 413 28.14 16.46 3.51
CA LYS A 413 28.10 15.30 2.61
C LYS A 413 28.59 14.01 3.29
N SER A 414 29.74 14.05 3.97
CA SER A 414 30.28 12.87 4.68
C SER A 414 29.33 12.34 5.75
N THR A 415 28.77 13.22 6.58
CA THR A 415 27.76 12.89 7.60
C THR A 415 26.49 12.35 6.95
N MET A 416 25.98 13.00 5.91
CA MET A 416 24.75 12.60 5.24
C MET A 416 24.91 11.28 4.49
N ASP A 417 26.05 11.00 3.86
CA ASP A 417 26.29 9.73 3.17
C ASP A 417 26.45 8.57 4.17
N GLN A 418 27.07 8.79 5.34
CA GLN A 418 27.05 7.81 6.42
C GLN A 418 25.62 7.51 6.92
N LYS A 419 24.78 8.56 7.06
CA LYS A 419 23.39 8.43 7.53
C LYS A 419 22.45 7.85 6.47
N LYS A 420 22.74 8.01 5.18
CA LYS A 420 22.09 7.30 4.06
C LYS A 420 22.45 5.81 4.08
N LEU A 421 23.69 5.48 4.45
CA LEU A 421 24.15 4.11 4.71
C LEU A 421 23.76 3.60 6.12
N SER A 422 22.56 3.93 6.60
CA SER A 422 22.03 3.52 7.91
C SER A 422 20.51 3.32 7.86
N LEU A 423 20.04 2.21 8.43
CA LEU A 423 18.60 1.95 8.64
C LEU A 423 18.10 2.50 9.99
N GLY A 424 18.94 3.22 10.75
CA GLY A 424 18.62 3.72 12.10
C GLY A 424 17.30 4.51 12.18
N HIS A 425 16.94 5.25 11.12
CA HIS A 425 15.65 5.95 11.00
C HIS A 425 14.43 5.00 11.00
N LYS A 426 14.55 3.84 10.35
CA LYS A 426 13.50 2.80 10.33
C LYS A 426 13.46 2.01 11.63
N VAL A 427 14.63 1.75 12.23
CA VAL A 427 14.74 1.11 13.56
C VAL A 427 14.08 1.99 14.61
N ALA A 428 14.41 3.29 14.66
CA ALA A 428 13.79 4.24 15.58
C ALA A 428 12.27 4.30 15.42
N PHE A 429 11.75 4.40 14.19
CA PHE A 429 10.30 4.37 13.93
C PHE A 429 9.64 3.05 14.35
N GLY A 430 10.29 1.91 14.09
CA GLY A 430 9.81 0.58 14.51
C GLY A 430 9.74 0.45 16.04
N VAL A 431 10.80 0.86 16.74
CA VAL A 431 10.86 0.91 18.21
C VAL A 431 9.77 1.85 18.75
N MET A 432 9.59 3.04 18.20
CA MET A 432 8.53 3.96 18.63
C MET A 432 7.12 3.35 18.42
N LYS A 433 6.87 2.69 17.29
CA LYS A 433 5.60 1.98 17.05
C LYS A 433 5.37 0.84 18.05
N LEU A 434 6.42 0.11 18.43
CA LEU A 434 6.36 -0.94 19.45
C LEU A 434 6.10 -0.36 20.86
N MET A 435 6.80 0.72 21.24
CA MET A 435 6.58 1.42 22.51
C MET A 435 5.15 1.94 22.63
N MET A 436 4.58 2.49 21.56
CA MET A 436 3.18 2.92 21.50
C MET A 436 2.17 1.78 21.60
N PHE A 437 2.55 0.55 21.23
CA PHE A 437 1.72 -0.65 21.32
C PHE A 437 1.76 -1.27 22.73
N LEU A 438 2.95 -1.35 23.33
CA LEU A 438 3.17 -1.96 24.65
C LEU A 438 2.82 -1.03 25.83
N PHE A 439 3.13 0.27 25.69
CA PHE A 439 3.08 1.25 26.80
C PHE A 439 2.20 2.48 26.53
N GLY A 440 1.50 2.49 25.39
CA GLY A 440 0.60 3.59 25.00
C GLY A 440 1.29 4.86 24.52
N SER A 441 0.50 5.84 24.11
CA SER A 441 0.98 7.11 23.53
C SER A 441 1.73 7.99 24.53
N LYS A 442 1.26 8.05 25.79
CA LYS A 442 1.87 8.90 26.84
C LYS A 442 3.34 8.56 27.13
N VAL A 443 3.69 7.27 27.16
CA VAL A 443 5.09 6.83 27.38
C VAL A 443 5.94 7.12 26.15
N ALA A 444 5.42 6.86 24.95
CA ALA A 444 6.09 7.19 23.69
C ALA A 444 6.34 8.70 23.52
N ALA A 445 5.40 9.55 23.99
CA ALA A 445 5.57 10.99 24.03
C ALA A 445 6.72 11.40 24.97
N GLY A 446 6.74 10.89 26.21
CA GLY A 446 7.84 11.13 27.15
C GLY A 446 9.23 10.73 26.61
N VAL A 447 9.32 9.61 25.88
CA VAL A 447 10.54 9.19 25.16
C VAL A 447 10.91 10.18 24.05
N SER A 448 9.94 10.61 23.25
CA SER A 448 10.13 11.57 22.15
C SER A 448 10.59 12.93 22.66
N THR A 449 9.85 13.51 23.60
CA THR A 449 10.17 14.75 24.33
C THR A 449 11.59 14.71 24.92
N ARG A 450 12.08 13.54 25.38
CA ARG A 450 13.45 13.39 25.88
C ARG A 450 14.53 13.41 24.78
N VAL A 451 14.26 12.89 23.57
CA VAL A 451 15.17 13.04 22.42
C VAL A 451 15.32 14.52 22.06
N PHE A 452 14.21 15.27 21.97
CA PHE A 452 14.23 16.70 21.68
C PHE A 452 14.91 17.50 22.81
N ARG A 453 14.59 17.23 24.09
CA ARG A 453 15.27 17.89 25.25
C ARG A 453 16.78 17.64 25.30
N ASN A 454 17.26 16.48 24.86
CA ASN A 454 18.68 16.12 24.89
C ASN A 454 19.49 16.57 23.65
N THR A 455 18.82 17.10 22.61
CA THR A 455 19.42 17.71 21.40
C THR A 455 19.19 19.23 21.38
N THR A 456 19.84 19.97 20.48
CA THR A 456 19.84 21.45 20.51
C THR A 456 18.72 22.08 19.67
N LEU A 457 18.54 21.60 18.44
CA LEU A 457 17.60 22.15 17.46
C LEU A 457 16.99 21.04 16.59
N SER A 458 16.02 21.39 15.74
CA SER A 458 15.47 20.50 14.72
C SER A 458 15.74 21.02 13.32
N PHE A 459 15.87 20.09 12.37
CA PHE A 459 16.13 20.37 10.96
C PHE A 459 15.14 19.60 10.08
N SER A 460 14.60 20.27 9.08
CA SER A 460 13.72 19.65 8.08
C SER A 460 13.97 20.25 6.69
N ASN A 461 13.82 19.44 5.64
CA ASN A 461 13.78 19.92 4.27
C ASN A 461 12.62 19.23 3.54
N VAL A 462 11.72 20.01 2.94
CA VAL A 462 10.56 19.51 2.20
C VAL A 462 10.63 20.03 0.77
N VAL A 463 10.49 19.11 -0.19
CA VAL A 463 10.36 19.45 -1.61
C VAL A 463 8.92 19.85 -1.88
N GLY A 464 8.72 21.04 -2.46
CA GLY A 464 7.40 21.55 -2.85
C GLY A 464 7.19 21.54 -4.36
N PRO A 465 6.13 22.24 -4.83
CA PRO A 465 5.83 22.42 -6.25
C PRO A 465 7.05 22.93 -7.03
N GLN A 466 7.30 22.33 -8.20
CA GLN A 466 8.39 22.74 -9.11
C GLN A 466 7.96 23.84 -10.11
N GLU A 467 6.67 24.17 -10.14
CA GLU A 467 6.03 25.17 -10.99
C GLU A 467 5.26 26.16 -10.11
N GLU A 468 5.00 27.36 -10.62
CA GLU A 468 4.11 28.32 -9.95
C GLU A 468 2.65 27.84 -10.02
N ILE A 469 1.93 27.93 -8.90
CA ILE A 469 0.57 27.40 -8.77
C ILE A 469 -0.42 28.45 -8.27
N ASN A 470 -1.68 28.31 -8.72
CA ASN A 470 -2.83 29.04 -8.20
C ASN A 470 -3.52 28.18 -7.12
N VAL A 471 -3.55 28.68 -5.88
CA VAL A 471 -4.07 27.97 -4.70
C VAL A 471 -5.22 28.80 -4.12
N PHE A 472 -6.37 28.16 -3.88
CA PHE A 472 -7.60 28.81 -3.40
C PHE A 472 -7.97 30.10 -4.17
N GLY A 473 -7.87 30.06 -5.50
CA GLY A 473 -8.17 31.19 -6.39
C GLY A 473 -6.99 32.13 -6.69
N HIS A 474 -5.92 32.14 -5.88
CA HIS A 474 -4.87 33.16 -5.96
C HIS A 474 -3.48 32.61 -6.32
N PRO A 475 -2.65 33.36 -7.09
CA PRO A 475 -1.30 32.97 -7.46
C PRO A 475 -0.32 33.06 -6.28
N LEU A 476 0.38 31.95 -6.01
CA LEU A 476 1.26 31.81 -4.85
C LEU A 476 2.72 32.23 -5.16
N ALA A 477 3.37 32.91 -4.23
CA ALA A 477 4.73 33.46 -4.37
C ALA A 477 5.81 32.68 -3.59
N TYR A 478 5.47 32.18 -2.40
CA TYR A 478 6.33 31.32 -1.58
C TYR A 478 5.52 30.52 -0.54
N ILE A 479 6.14 29.47 0.02
CA ILE A 479 5.63 28.69 1.15
C ILE A 479 6.73 28.64 2.22
N ALA A 480 6.42 29.07 3.43
CA ALA A 480 7.33 29.11 4.57
C ALA A 480 6.73 28.33 5.77
N PRO A 481 7.00 27.01 5.88
CA PRO A 481 6.50 26.17 6.96
C PRO A 481 7.45 26.14 8.17
N SER A 482 6.88 26.08 9.37
CA SER A 482 7.60 25.92 10.64
C SER A 482 6.72 25.22 11.69
N VAL A 483 7.31 24.79 12.81
CA VAL A 483 6.62 24.05 13.90
C VAL A 483 6.92 24.60 15.29
N PHE A 484 5.97 24.44 16.21
CA PHE A 484 6.09 24.77 17.64
C PHE A 484 5.39 23.73 18.53
N GLY A 485 5.47 23.88 19.85
CA GLY A 485 4.88 22.96 20.84
C GLY A 485 5.82 21.86 21.37
N TYR A 486 7.14 22.04 21.26
CA TYR A 486 8.12 21.01 21.63
C TYR A 486 9.46 21.59 22.14
N PRO A 487 10.30 20.79 22.85
CA PRO A 487 11.24 21.32 23.84
C PRO A 487 12.63 21.65 23.28
N GLN A 488 12.66 22.42 22.20
CA GLN A 488 13.88 22.97 21.59
C GLN A 488 13.69 24.45 21.26
N GLY A 489 14.76 25.23 21.35
CA GLY A 489 14.70 26.69 21.15
C GLY A 489 14.71 27.15 19.69
N LEU A 490 15.05 26.26 18.75
CA LEU A 490 15.15 26.58 17.32
C LEU A 490 14.72 25.40 16.45
N VAL A 491 13.98 25.73 15.38
CA VAL A 491 13.80 24.89 14.21
C VAL A 491 14.30 25.60 12.95
N ILE A 492 14.90 24.83 12.04
CA ILE A 492 15.31 25.29 10.72
C ILE A 492 14.60 24.42 9.68
N HIS A 493 13.76 25.04 8.86
CA HIS A 493 13.16 24.42 7.69
C HIS A 493 13.78 24.99 6.41
N TYR A 494 13.95 24.10 5.43
CA TYR A 494 14.12 24.49 4.04
C TYR A 494 12.88 24.01 3.27
N GLN A 495 12.31 24.89 2.43
CA GLN A 495 11.15 24.60 1.60
C GLN A 495 11.44 25.09 0.18
N SER A 496 11.35 24.21 -0.81
CA SER A 496 11.45 24.63 -2.22
C SER A 496 10.08 24.97 -2.79
N TYR A 497 10.04 25.97 -3.67
CA TYR A 497 8.85 26.39 -4.40
C TYR A 497 9.28 27.04 -5.73
N ALA A 498 8.87 26.46 -6.85
CA ALA A 498 9.27 26.88 -8.20
C ALA A 498 10.80 27.05 -8.34
N ASP A 499 11.26 28.26 -8.65
CA ASP A 499 12.67 28.66 -8.78
C ASP A 499 13.35 29.02 -7.45
N ARG A 500 12.62 28.95 -6.32
CA ARG A 500 13.06 29.45 -5.01
C ARG A 500 13.33 28.34 -4.00
N LEU A 501 14.24 28.64 -3.09
CA LEU A 501 14.41 27.95 -1.82
C LEU A 501 14.16 28.94 -0.68
N VAL A 502 13.18 28.65 0.15
CA VAL A 502 12.86 29.43 1.35
C VAL A 502 13.58 28.79 2.54
N ILE A 503 14.40 29.58 3.23
CA ILE A 503 14.94 29.26 4.55
C ILE A 503 13.97 29.80 5.58
N VAL A 504 13.50 28.98 6.52
CA VAL A 504 12.55 29.39 7.56
C VAL A 504 13.09 29.01 8.94
N LEU A 505 13.04 29.96 9.87
CA LEU A 505 13.36 29.76 11.28
C LEU A 505 12.10 29.89 12.13
N GLY A 506 11.97 29.00 13.12
CA GLY A 506 11.09 29.21 14.27
C GLY A 506 11.94 29.22 15.53
N ALA A 507 12.04 30.38 16.19
CA ALA A 507 13.02 30.61 17.25
C ALA A 507 12.40 31.17 18.53
N ASP A 508 12.89 30.70 19.67
CA ASP A 508 12.65 31.28 21.00
C ASP A 508 13.53 32.54 21.14
N GLU A 509 12.91 33.71 21.31
CA GLU A 509 13.63 35.00 21.28
C GLU A 509 14.56 35.21 22.49
N ALA A 510 14.32 34.53 23.62
CA ALA A 510 15.18 34.61 24.80
C ALA A 510 16.49 33.82 24.62
N LEU A 511 16.44 32.70 23.87
CA LEU A 511 17.63 31.92 23.49
C LEU A 511 18.31 32.48 22.23
N TYR A 512 17.53 33.04 21.31
CA TYR A 512 17.98 33.55 20.02
C TYR A 512 17.61 35.03 19.86
N PRO A 513 18.27 35.96 20.57
CA PRO A 513 18.02 37.39 20.40
C PRO A 513 18.29 37.83 18.97
N ASN A 514 17.31 38.50 18.36
CA ASN A 514 17.23 38.80 16.92
C ASN A 514 17.40 37.56 16.01
N PRO A 515 16.35 36.72 15.86
CA PRO A 515 16.37 35.56 14.95
C PRO A 515 16.60 35.93 13.47
N ARG A 516 16.31 37.17 13.06
CA ARG A 516 16.54 37.63 11.68
C ARG A 516 18.03 37.61 11.36
N GLN A 517 18.87 38.08 12.28
CA GLN A 517 20.33 38.03 12.14
C GLN A 517 20.89 36.59 11.97
N LEU A 518 20.23 35.57 12.55
CA LEU A 518 20.58 34.17 12.31
C LEU A 518 20.15 33.70 10.90
N CYS A 519 19.00 34.17 10.41
CA CYS A 519 18.55 33.90 9.04
C CYS A 519 19.48 34.55 8.01
N ASP A 520 19.86 35.81 8.25
CA ASP A 520 20.81 36.57 7.43
C ASP A 520 22.21 35.92 7.43
N ASP A 521 22.65 35.33 8.55
CA ASP A 521 23.89 34.55 8.62
C ASP A 521 23.85 33.26 7.78
N LEU A 522 22.70 32.61 7.64
CA LEU A 522 22.54 31.45 6.77
C LEU A 522 22.64 31.87 5.30
N VAL A 523 21.92 32.94 4.91
CA VAL A 523 22.03 33.53 3.56
C VAL A 523 23.47 33.95 3.26
N ARG A 524 24.11 34.72 4.15
CA ARG A 524 25.49 35.19 3.95
C ARG A 524 26.52 34.05 3.94
N SER A 525 26.28 32.96 4.69
CA SER A 525 27.12 31.75 4.60
C SER A 525 27.00 31.10 3.23
N PHE A 526 25.79 31.00 2.70
CA PHE A 526 25.53 30.46 1.37
C PHE A 526 26.16 31.34 0.26
N GLU A 527 26.05 32.66 0.35
CA GLU A 527 26.69 33.59 -0.58
C GLU A 527 28.21 33.39 -0.63
N ILE A 528 28.88 33.29 0.52
CA ILE A 528 30.34 33.08 0.57
C ILE A 528 30.72 31.71 -0.04
N MET A 529 29.87 30.69 0.09
CA MET A 529 30.05 29.39 -0.58
C MET A 529 29.83 29.51 -2.10
N LYS A 530 28.81 30.25 -2.57
CA LYS A 530 28.56 30.57 -3.98
C LYS A 530 29.74 31.33 -4.59
N GLU A 531 30.21 32.39 -3.93
CA GLU A 531 31.40 33.14 -4.31
C GLU A 531 32.64 32.23 -4.42
N ALA A 532 32.88 31.37 -3.43
CA ALA A 532 34.02 30.46 -3.42
C ALA A 532 33.96 29.39 -4.52
N VAL A 533 32.76 28.94 -4.91
CA VAL A 533 32.55 28.09 -6.10
C VAL A 533 32.83 28.88 -7.37
N MET A 534 32.24 30.08 -7.53
CA MET A 534 32.42 30.90 -8.73
C MET A 534 33.89 31.29 -8.94
N LYS A 535 34.60 31.72 -7.89
CA LYS A 535 36.04 32.04 -7.92
C LYS A 535 36.92 30.84 -8.30
N LYS A 536 36.49 29.60 -7.97
CA LYS A 536 37.17 28.36 -8.41
C LYS A 536 36.74 27.91 -9.82
N GLY A 537 35.55 28.27 -10.28
CA GLY A 537 35.04 28.04 -11.63
C GLY A 537 35.54 29.02 -12.69
N LEU A 538 35.92 30.24 -12.27
CA LEU A 538 36.47 31.33 -13.12
C LEU A 538 37.90 31.08 -13.64
N SER A 539 38.31 29.81 -13.73
CA SER A 539 39.49 29.37 -14.49
C SER A 539 39.06 28.49 -15.69
N PRO A 540 38.37 29.07 -16.69
CA PRO A 540 37.90 28.31 -17.86
C PRO A 540 39.07 27.69 -18.66
N PHE A 541 40.25 28.33 -18.64
CA PHE A 541 41.46 27.88 -19.33
C PHE A 541 41.97 26.51 -18.83
N LEU A 542 41.86 26.22 -17.53
CA LEU A 542 42.45 25.02 -16.93
C LEU A 542 41.57 23.77 -17.10
N ILE A 543 40.25 23.95 -17.31
CA ILE A 543 39.29 22.85 -17.46
C ILE A 543 39.46 22.14 -18.82
N TYR A 544 39.90 22.86 -19.86
CA TYR A 544 40.15 22.25 -21.17
C TYR A 544 41.41 21.35 -21.15
N TYR A 545 42.52 21.86 -20.61
CA TYR A 545 43.80 21.13 -20.54
C TYR A 545 43.75 19.91 -19.59
N THR A 546 43.17 20.06 -18.40
CA THR A 546 43.17 18.98 -17.38
C THR A 546 42.33 17.76 -17.77
N LYS A 547 41.45 17.88 -18.76
CA LYS A 547 40.59 16.80 -19.25
C LYS A 547 41.26 15.86 -20.26
N VAL A 548 42.41 16.25 -20.81
CA VAL A 548 43.10 15.53 -21.90
C VAL A 548 44.28 14.67 -21.42
N GLN A 549 44.88 14.98 -20.25
CA GLN A 549 46.21 14.44 -19.89
C GLN A 549 46.33 13.66 -18.57
N ARG A 550 45.24 13.25 -17.91
CA ARG A 550 45.33 12.39 -16.70
C ARG A 550 44.90 10.95 -16.94
N ARG A 551 45.89 10.11 -17.24
CA ARG A 551 45.83 8.66 -16.95
C ARG A 551 45.80 8.45 -15.41
N PRO A 552 45.19 7.36 -14.90
CA PRO A 552 45.06 7.12 -13.47
C PRO A 552 46.28 6.39 -12.88
N ASP A 553 47.43 7.07 -12.78
CA ASP A 553 48.60 6.52 -12.11
C ASP A 553 48.43 6.48 -10.58
N THR A 554 48.76 5.35 -9.97
CA THR A 554 48.44 5.04 -8.58
C THR A 554 49.41 5.68 -7.58
N LEU A 555 49.01 6.77 -6.93
CA LEU A 555 49.68 7.23 -5.70
C LEU A 555 49.10 6.53 -4.45
N TYR A 556 49.78 5.46 -4.03
CA TYR A 556 49.63 4.94 -2.67
C TYR A 556 50.29 5.90 -1.67
N PHE A 557 49.52 6.45 -0.74
CA PHE A 557 50.09 7.09 0.45
C PHE A 557 50.71 6.00 1.36
N ARG A 558 52.04 5.89 1.38
CA ARG A 558 52.77 5.17 2.44
C ARG A 558 52.68 5.95 3.75
N PRO A 559 52.19 5.36 4.86
CA PRO A 559 52.58 5.81 6.18
C PRO A 559 54.10 5.65 6.36
N LYS A 560 54.76 6.56 7.09
CA LYS A 560 56.14 6.32 7.54
C LYS A 560 56.16 5.18 8.57
N ASN A 561 57.27 4.46 8.62
CA ASN A 561 57.44 3.29 9.48
C ASN A 561 57.39 3.67 10.97
N GLU A 562 56.50 3.03 11.71
CA GLU A 562 56.66 2.82 13.15
C GLU A 562 56.24 1.38 13.48
N LYS A 563 57.04 0.66 14.25
CA LYS A 563 56.87 -0.80 14.45
C LYS A 563 55.88 -1.09 15.57
N SER A 564 54.76 -1.75 15.27
CA SER A 564 54.24 -2.95 15.99
C SER A 564 52.69 -3.08 15.93
N THR A 565 52.23 -4.34 15.89
CA THR A 565 50.84 -4.83 15.94
C THR A 565 49.84 -4.26 14.90
N SER A 566 49.40 -5.14 14.00
CA SER A 566 48.48 -4.86 12.89
C SER A 566 47.18 -4.17 13.32
N MET A 567 46.78 -3.15 12.55
CA MET A 567 45.51 -2.45 12.70
C MET A 567 44.30 -3.40 12.60
N PHE A 568 44.41 -4.48 11.80
CA PHE A 568 43.38 -5.52 11.70
C PHE A 568 43.11 -6.20 13.05
N VAL A 569 44.16 -6.49 13.83
CA VAL A 569 44.02 -7.10 15.16
C VAL A 569 43.38 -6.13 16.14
N LYS A 570 43.74 -4.83 16.09
CA LYS A 570 43.13 -3.78 16.92
C LYS A 570 41.63 -3.60 16.61
N VAL A 571 41.25 -3.65 15.33
CA VAL A 571 39.83 -3.62 14.90
C VAL A 571 39.10 -4.90 15.31
N TRP A 572 39.71 -6.08 15.15
CA TRP A 572 39.08 -7.36 15.52
C TRP A 572 38.87 -7.48 17.04
N ILE A 573 39.86 -7.06 17.84
CA ILE A 573 39.74 -6.94 19.30
C ILE A 573 38.63 -5.95 19.66
N ALA A 574 38.53 -4.79 19.01
CA ALA A 574 37.44 -3.85 19.26
C ALA A 574 36.06 -4.44 18.93
N ILE A 575 35.93 -5.20 17.84
CA ILE A 575 34.69 -5.92 17.49
C ILE A 575 34.34 -6.96 18.55
N VAL A 576 35.30 -7.78 18.99
CA VAL A 576 35.10 -8.80 20.04
C VAL A 576 34.78 -8.16 21.39
N MET A 577 35.44 -7.07 21.77
CA MET A 577 35.12 -6.30 22.97
C MET A 577 33.70 -5.74 22.91
N VAL A 578 33.29 -5.12 21.80
CA VAL A 578 31.90 -4.65 21.62
C VAL A 578 30.91 -5.81 21.68
N PHE A 579 31.21 -6.97 21.11
CA PHE A 579 30.34 -8.16 21.14
C PHE A 579 30.23 -8.77 22.56
N ASN A 580 31.33 -8.77 23.32
CA ASN A 580 31.35 -9.23 24.72
C ASN A 580 30.66 -8.22 25.65
N THR A 581 30.83 -6.92 25.45
CA THR A 581 30.08 -5.88 26.19
C THR A 581 28.59 -5.92 25.83
N PHE A 582 28.24 -6.16 24.57
CA PHE A 582 26.85 -6.32 24.12
C PHE A 582 26.18 -7.56 24.71
N THR A 583 26.84 -8.72 24.69
CA THR A 583 26.33 -9.94 25.35
C THR A 583 26.28 -9.81 26.87
N GLY A 584 27.21 -9.07 27.49
CA GLY A 584 27.14 -8.68 28.90
C GLY A 584 25.92 -7.80 29.20
N LEU A 585 25.66 -6.77 28.39
CA LEU A 585 24.51 -5.87 28.55
C LEU A 585 23.18 -6.58 28.30
N MET A 586 23.11 -7.47 27.31
CA MET A 586 21.94 -8.31 27.03
C MET A 586 21.70 -9.35 28.14
N ARG A 587 22.75 -9.90 28.77
CA ARG A 587 22.63 -10.72 29.97
C ARG A 587 22.09 -9.90 31.15
N ALA A 588 22.62 -8.71 31.41
CA ALA A 588 22.12 -7.83 32.46
C ALA A 588 20.63 -7.47 32.25
N PHE A 589 20.22 -7.19 31.00
CA PHE A 589 18.81 -6.98 30.65
C PHE A 589 17.94 -8.23 30.87
N ALA A 590 18.44 -9.43 30.55
CA ALA A 590 17.73 -10.68 30.81
C ALA A 590 17.58 -10.94 32.32
N THR A 591 18.63 -10.74 33.12
CA THR A 591 18.61 -10.90 34.58
C THR A 591 17.66 -9.91 35.25
N LEU A 592 17.52 -8.69 34.74
CA LEU A 592 16.54 -7.70 35.23
C LEU A 592 15.08 -8.01 34.85
N ILE A 593 14.85 -8.93 33.91
CA ILE A 593 13.52 -9.37 33.48
C ILE A 593 13.13 -10.71 34.15
N PHE A 594 14.10 -11.53 34.56
CA PHE A 594 13.89 -12.83 35.18
C PHE A 594 14.34 -12.86 36.65
N LEU A 595 13.56 -12.19 37.51
CA LEU A 595 13.59 -12.40 38.96
C LEU A 595 12.18 -12.70 39.49
N LYS A 596 11.66 -13.89 39.19
CA LYS A 596 10.84 -14.65 40.14
C LYS A 596 10.78 -16.15 39.86
N ASP A 597 10.88 -16.90 40.95
CA ASP A 597 10.41 -18.27 41.19
C ASP A 597 10.90 -19.39 40.23
N GLU A 598 11.95 -20.10 40.68
CA GLU A 598 12.46 -21.34 40.05
C GLU A 598 11.61 -22.59 40.36
N LYS A 599 11.68 -23.61 39.48
CA LYS A 599 11.80 -25.02 39.89
C LYS A 599 12.32 -25.95 38.77
N ILE A 600 13.64 -26.11 38.74
CA ILE A 600 14.39 -27.39 38.77
C ILE A 600 13.72 -28.61 38.05
N ILE A 601 14.18 -29.09 36.87
CA ILE A 601 15.35 -29.99 36.57
C ILE A 601 14.99 -31.50 36.67
N PRO A 602 15.58 -32.46 35.90
CA PRO A 602 16.44 -32.39 34.68
C PRO A 602 16.33 -33.54 33.60
N ILE A 603 17.22 -33.52 32.58
CA ILE A 603 17.93 -34.70 31.95
C ILE A 603 17.08 -35.73 31.14
N ASN A 604 17.41 -36.21 29.92
CA ASN A 604 18.59 -36.12 28.99
C ASN A 604 18.12 -36.55 27.54
N ARG A 605 18.89 -36.81 26.46
CA ARG A 605 20.35 -36.90 26.17
C ARG A 605 20.71 -36.53 24.69
N GLU A 606 21.92 -36.95 24.27
CA GLU A 606 22.71 -36.87 23.03
C GLU A 606 22.29 -37.88 21.91
N ARG A 607 22.79 -37.91 20.64
CA ARG A 607 23.82 -37.15 19.86
C ARG A 607 23.69 -37.39 18.33
N GLY A 608 24.20 -36.46 17.50
CA GLY A 608 24.69 -36.67 16.11
C GLY A 608 23.64 -36.61 14.98
N LYS A 609 23.74 -35.89 13.85
CA LYS A 609 24.82 -35.40 12.93
C LYS A 609 25.34 -36.44 11.92
N GLU A 610 25.35 -36.23 10.60
CA GLU A 610 24.82 -35.16 9.70
C GLU A 610 24.05 -35.82 8.50
N ASN A 611 23.94 -35.39 7.22
CA ASN A 611 24.47 -34.25 6.45
C ASN A 611 23.68 -33.97 5.13
N SER A 612 24.13 -32.94 4.39
CA SER A 612 23.93 -32.64 2.96
C SER A 612 22.69 -31.83 2.49
N SER A 613 23.01 -30.84 1.64
CA SER A 613 22.16 -30.16 0.65
C SER A 613 20.90 -29.35 1.04
N LYS A 614 21.05 -28.02 0.93
CA LYS A 614 20.13 -27.01 0.34
C LYS A 614 18.62 -26.94 0.69
N ARG A 615 18.21 -25.68 0.87
CA ARG A 615 16.89 -25.03 0.62
C ARG A 615 15.92 -24.86 1.80
N PHE A 616 15.00 -23.94 1.54
CA PHE A 616 14.25 -23.11 2.47
C PHE A 616 13.25 -23.88 3.35
N VAL A 617 13.26 -23.57 4.65
CA VAL A 617 12.23 -23.99 5.60
C VAL A 617 10.97 -23.18 5.35
N HIS A 618 9.89 -23.84 4.93
CA HIS A 618 8.54 -23.32 5.17
C HIS A 618 8.21 -23.50 6.65
N ARG A 619 7.73 -22.44 7.32
CA ARG A 619 7.12 -22.58 8.65
C ARG A 619 5.64 -22.89 8.48
N ILE A 620 5.18 -23.90 9.20
CA ILE A 620 3.76 -24.04 9.54
C ILE A 620 3.37 -22.80 10.36
N VAL A 621 2.21 -22.23 10.08
CA VAL A 621 1.52 -21.24 10.92
C VAL A 621 0.31 -21.95 11.51
N ASP A 622 0.16 -21.89 12.82
CA ASP A 622 -0.92 -22.59 13.52
C ASP A 622 -2.26 -21.85 13.32
N PHE A 623 -3.38 -22.57 13.41
CA PHE A 623 -4.68 -22.05 12.98
C PHE A 623 -5.21 -20.91 13.88
N ASP A 624 -4.70 -20.78 15.11
CA ASP A 624 -5.06 -19.68 16.01
C ASP A 624 -4.42 -18.32 15.65
N ASP A 625 -3.31 -18.28 14.92
CA ASP A 625 -2.68 -17.03 14.42
C ASP A 625 -3.58 -16.30 13.38
N ILE A 626 -4.53 -17.02 12.78
CA ILE A 626 -5.40 -16.51 11.70
C ILE A 626 -6.36 -15.40 12.18
N LYS A 627 -6.48 -15.18 13.50
CA LYS A 627 -7.19 -14.01 14.07
C LYS A 627 -6.55 -12.66 13.69
N LEU A 628 -5.29 -12.61 13.25
CA LEU A 628 -4.55 -11.35 13.02
C LEU A 628 -4.53 -10.83 11.56
N VAL A 629 -4.90 -11.63 10.56
CA VAL A 629 -4.63 -11.33 9.11
C VAL A 629 -5.88 -10.85 8.35
N LYS A 630 -6.85 -10.22 9.04
CA LYS A 630 -8.21 -9.92 8.54
C LYS A 630 -8.32 -8.88 7.40
N THR A 631 -7.19 -8.28 6.98
CA THR A 631 -7.14 -7.18 6.01
C THR A 631 -6.48 -7.55 4.68
N ALA A 632 -5.51 -8.48 4.68
CA ALA A 632 -4.74 -8.83 3.48
C ALA A 632 -5.50 -9.81 2.56
N THR A 633 -6.25 -10.75 3.15
CA THR A 633 -7.02 -11.76 2.42
C THR A 633 -8.07 -11.16 1.48
N ASN A 634 -8.81 -10.13 1.92
CA ASN A 634 -9.89 -9.53 1.10
C ASN A 634 -9.39 -9.02 -0.27
N ALA A 635 -8.15 -8.52 -0.37
CA ALA A 635 -7.58 -8.03 -1.63
C ALA A 635 -7.16 -9.17 -2.57
N ALA A 636 -6.64 -10.28 -2.02
CA ALA A 636 -6.31 -11.48 -2.79
C ALA A 636 -7.60 -12.16 -3.29
N SER A 637 -8.58 -12.37 -2.41
CA SER A 637 -9.90 -12.93 -2.76
C SER A 637 -10.63 -12.07 -3.79
N ALA A 638 -10.57 -10.73 -3.69
CA ALA A 638 -11.17 -9.83 -4.67
C ALA A 638 -10.45 -9.91 -6.03
N SER A 639 -9.12 -10.08 -6.05
CA SER A 639 -8.37 -10.29 -7.29
C SER A 639 -8.74 -11.62 -7.97
N ILE A 640 -8.96 -12.68 -7.19
CA ILE A 640 -9.42 -13.99 -7.70
C ILE A 640 -10.84 -13.88 -8.27
N LEU A 641 -11.79 -13.30 -7.52
CA LEU A 641 -13.16 -13.08 -7.98
C LEU A 641 -13.24 -12.15 -9.19
N LYS A 642 -12.37 -11.14 -9.29
CA LYS A 642 -12.25 -10.31 -10.49
C LYS A 642 -11.73 -11.09 -11.69
N ARG A 643 -10.78 -12.03 -11.49
CA ARG A 643 -10.30 -12.93 -12.55
C ARG A 643 -11.41 -13.89 -13.03
N ILE A 644 -12.20 -14.45 -12.10
CA ILE A 644 -13.37 -15.26 -12.43
C ILE A 644 -14.42 -14.43 -13.20
N SER A 645 -14.67 -13.18 -12.78
CA SER A 645 -15.62 -12.27 -13.43
C SER A 645 -15.18 -11.80 -14.83
N LEU A 646 -13.87 -11.74 -15.10
CA LEU A 646 -13.32 -11.44 -16.42
C LEU A 646 -13.30 -12.66 -17.35
N ASN A 647 -13.31 -13.87 -16.78
CA ASN A 647 -13.29 -15.14 -17.52
C ASN A 647 -14.69 -15.78 -17.66
N THR A 648 -15.76 -15.03 -17.37
CA THR A 648 -17.16 -15.47 -17.53
C THR A 648 -17.90 -14.52 -18.47
N THR A 649 -18.82 -15.04 -19.29
CA THR A 649 -19.58 -14.26 -20.28
C THR A 649 -21.00 -13.90 -19.81
N LEU A 650 -21.58 -14.75 -18.95
CA LEU A 650 -22.93 -14.66 -18.42
C LEU A 650 -22.89 -14.78 -16.89
N PHE A 651 -23.70 -13.98 -16.21
CA PHE A 651 -23.99 -14.12 -14.78
C PHE A 651 -25.47 -14.51 -14.58
N LEU A 652 -25.72 -15.60 -13.87
CA LEU A 652 -27.06 -16.12 -13.56
C LEU A 652 -27.32 -16.03 -12.05
N SER A 653 -28.45 -15.43 -11.68
CA SER A 653 -28.92 -15.32 -10.29
C SER A 653 -30.33 -15.87 -10.15
N ASN A 654 -30.61 -16.60 -9.08
CA ASN A 654 -31.95 -17.07 -8.74
C ASN A 654 -32.26 -16.70 -7.28
N MET A 655 -33.27 -15.85 -7.09
CA MET A 655 -33.64 -15.27 -5.81
C MET A 655 -35.09 -15.60 -5.48
N MET A 656 -35.31 -16.26 -4.34
CA MET A 656 -36.65 -16.45 -3.80
C MET A 656 -37.12 -15.17 -3.10
N GLY A 657 -38.35 -14.72 -3.37
CA GLY A 657 -38.94 -13.55 -2.74
C GLY A 657 -40.29 -13.81 -2.06
N PRO A 658 -40.97 -12.75 -1.60
CA PRO A 658 -42.26 -12.85 -0.92
C PRO A 658 -43.32 -13.60 -1.75
N ARG A 659 -44.03 -14.53 -1.10
CA ARG A 659 -45.19 -15.22 -1.70
C ARG A 659 -46.47 -14.38 -1.64
N GLU A 660 -46.51 -13.40 -0.75
CA GLU A 660 -47.61 -12.47 -0.53
C GLU A 660 -47.27 -11.09 -1.15
N GLU A 661 -48.30 -10.29 -1.45
CA GLU A 661 -48.08 -8.91 -1.87
C GLU A 661 -47.63 -8.05 -0.68
N ILE A 662 -46.66 -7.16 -0.93
CA ILE A 662 -46.15 -6.23 0.08
C ILE A 662 -46.55 -4.78 -0.25
N THR A 663 -46.79 -3.99 0.79
CA THR A 663 -47.20 -2.58 0.68
C THR A 663 -46.16 -1.66 1.33
N PRO A 664 -44.94 -1.56 0.74
CA PRO A 664 -43.90 -0.68 1.27
C PRO A 664 -44.32 0.79 1.13
N PHE A 665 -44.21 1.55 2.22
CA PHE A 665 -44.52 2.99 2.28
C PHE A 665 -45.97 3.33 1.84
N GLY A 666 -46.93 2.45 2.17
CA GLY A 666 -48.36 2.64 1.86
C GLY A 666 -48.76 2.31 0.42
N HIS A 667 -47.80 2.12 -0.50
CA HIS A 667 -48.07 1.83 -1.91
C HIS A 667 -47.95 0.31 -2.19
N PRO A 668 -49.01 -0.37 -2.67
CA PRO A 668 -48.94 -1.81 -2.96
C PRO A 668 -48.00 -2.12 -4.14
N LEU A 669 -47.12 -3.09 -3.98
CA LEU A 669 -46.07 -3.43 -4.94
C LEU A 669 -46.53 -4.48 -5.98
N CYS A 670 -46.35 -4.19 -7.27
CA CYS A 670 -46.63 -5.09 -8.39
C CYS A 670 -45.52 -6.14 -8.59
N TYR A 671 -44.26 -5.71 -8.49
CA TYR A 671 -43.07 -6.52 -8.70
C TYR A 671 -41.82 -5.85 -8.10
N ILE A 672 -40.80 -6.66 -7.81
CA ILE A 672 -39.42 -6.20 -7.56
C ILE A 672 -38.47 -6.95 -8.49
N ALA A 673 -37.64 -6.20 -9.21
CA ALA A 673 -36.65 -6.69 -10.15
C ALA A 673 -35.26 -6.19 -9.72
N PRO A 674 -34.49 -7.01 -8.96
CA PRO A 674 -33.13 -6.68 -8.56
C PRO A 674 -32.17 -6.86 -9.76
N ILE A 675 -31.68 -5.75 -10.31
CA ILE A 675 -30.66 -5.73 -11.36
C ILE A 675 -29.28 -5.61 -10.69
N VAL A 676 -28.38 -6.53 -10.99
CA VAL A 676 -27.02 -6.55 -10.46
C VAL A 676 -26.06 -5.91 -11.46
N SER A 677 -25.23 -4.98 -11.01
CA SER A 677 -24.28 -4.21 -11.84
C SER A 677 -22.92 -4.09 -11.14
N GLY A 678 -21.86 -3.82 -11.91
CA GLY A 678 -20.49 -3.62 -11.38
C GLY A 678 -19.58 -4.85 -11.37
N PHE A 679 -20.02 -5.96 -11.98
CA PHE A 679 -19.14 -7.00 -12.50
C PHE A 679 -18.77 -6.71 -13.98
N SER A 680 -17.96 -7.55 -14.62
CA SER A 680 -17.43 -7.36 -15.99
C SER A 680 -18.04 -8.24 -17.09
N GLN A 681 -19.12 -8.99 -16.83
CA GLN A 681 -19.81 -9.77 -17.86
C GLN A 681 -20.65 -8.87 -18.79
N ALA A 682 -20.90 -9.35 -20.01
CA ALA A 682 -21.73 -8.67 -21.00
C ALA A 682 -23.23 -8.99 -20.87
N LEU A 683 -23.62 -9.96 -20.03
CA LEU A 683 -24.99 -10.39 -19.85
C LEU A 683 -25.23 -10.87 -18.40
N PHE A 684 -26.31 -10.35 -17.80
CA PHE A 684 -26.80 -10.67 -16.47
C PHE A 684 -28.26 -11.09 -16.58
N ILE A 685 -28.60 -12.27 -16.05
CA ILE A 685 -29.97 -12.77 -16.00
C ILE A 685 -30.29 -13.08 -14.53
N THR A 686 -31.29 -12.39 -13.99
CA THR A 686 -31.77 -12.59 -12.62
C THR A 686 -33.20 -13.08 -12.64
N PHE A 687 -33.43 -14.20 -11.97
CA PHE A 687 -34.75 -14.77 -11.70
C PHE A 687 -35.19 -14.40 -10.29
N GLN A 688 -36.41 -13.87 -10.15
CA GLN A 688 -36.96 -13.43 -8.87
C GLN A 688 -38.41 -13.90 -8.74
N SER A 689 -38.75 -14.65 -7.69
CA SER A 689 -40.17 -14.94 -7.37
C SER A 689 -40.79 -13.80 -6.56
N TYR A 690 -42.04 -13.45 -6.87
CA TYR A 690 -42.81 -12.45 -6.10
C TYR A 690 -44.33 -12.65 -6.30
N ALA A 691 -45.12 -12.71 -5.23
CA ALA A 691 -46.59 -12.78 -5.27
C ALA A 691 -47.13 -13.85 -6.25
N ASN A 692 -46.60 -15.07 -6.16
CA ASN A 692 -46.83 -16.21 -7.06
C ASN A 692 -46.48 -16.00 -8.56
N LYS A 693 -45.82 -14.89 -8.91
CA LYS A 693 -45.24 -14.64 -10.23
C LYS A 693 -43.75 -14.98 -10.24
N PHE A 694 -43.23 -15.26 -11.42
CA PHE A 694 -41.81 -15.44 -11.70
C PHE A 694 -41.35 -14.31 -12.61
N ILE A 695 -40.35 -13.56 -12.15
CA ILE A 695 -39.83 -12.37 -12.84
C ILE A 695 -38.47 -12.74 -13.41
N ILE A 696 -38.30 -12.52 -14.72
CA ILE A 696 -37.01 -12.58 -15.40
C ILE A 696 -36.54 -11.12 -15.54
N SER A 697 -35.28 -10.85 -15.25
CA SER A 697 -34.67 -9.53 -15.37
C SER A 697 -33.33 -9.66 -16.07
N ILE A 698 -33.24 -9.09 -17.27
CA ILE A 698 -32.03 -9.11 -18.10
C ILE A 698 -31.39 -7.72 -18.09
N ALA A 699 -30.07 -7.68 -17.90
CA ALA A 699 -29.25 -6.51 -18.17
C ALA A 699 -28.03 -6.94 -19.00
N ALA A 700 -27.68 -6.18 -20.03
CA ALA A 700 -26.66 -6.56 -20.99
C ALA A 700 -25.88 -5.35 -21.52
N ASP A 701 -24.72 -5.60 -22.13
CA ASP A 701 -23.99 -4.62 -22.91
C ASP A 701 -24.64 -4.45 -24.29
N GLU A 702 -25.08 -3.22 -24.59
CA GLU A 702 -25.79 -2.84 -25.81
C GLU A 702 -25.01 -3.18 -27.11
N ASN A 703 -23.67 -3.24 -27.04
CA ASN A 703 -22.82 -3.57 -28.18
C ASN A 703 -22.73 -5.09 -28.45
N LEU A 704 -23.09 -5.91 -27.45
CA LEU A 704 -22.92 -7.38 -27.48
C LEU A 704 -24.25 -8.13 -27.43
N VAL A 705 -25.31 -7.53 -26.88
CA VAL A 705 -26.70 -7.98 -26.97
C VAL A 705 -27.58 -6.79 -27.36
N PRO A 706 -27.65 -6.42 -28.66
CA PRO A 706 -28.32 -5.20 -29.11
C PRO A 706 -29.83 -5.15 -28.89
N ASN A 707 -30.47 -6.29 -28.62
CA ASN A 707 -31.87 -6.36 -28.22
C ASN A 707 -32.05 -7.36 -27.06
N PRO A 708 -31.90 -6.92 -25.80
CA PRO A 708 -32.09 -7.77 -24.63
C PRO A 708 -33.58 -8.08 -24.35
N HIS A 709 -34.52 -7.37 -24.99
CA HIS A 709 -35.95 -7.67 -24.88
C HIS A 709 -36.30 -8.94 -25.65
N GLN A 710 -35.84 -9.09 -26.88
CA GLN A 710 -36.03 -10.32 -27.67
C GLN A 710 -35.53 -11.57 -26.91
N LEU A 711 -34.35 -11.48 -26.27
CA LEU A 711 -33.82 -12.57 -25.44
C LEU A 711 -34.74 -12.93 -24.25
N CYS A 712 -35.45 -11.95 -23.68
CA CYS A 712 -36.42 -12.19 -22.63
C CYS A 712 -37.70 -12.86 -23.16
N ASP A 713 -38.14 -12.47 -24.36
CA ASP A 713 -39.31 -13.05 -25.02
C ASP A 713 -39.05 -14.48 -25.52
N ASP A 714 -37.87 -14.76 -26.07
CA ASP A 714 -37.41 -16.10 -26.46
C ASP A 714 -37.35 -17.05 -25.25
N MET A 715 -36.88 -16.56 -24.11
CA MET A 715 -36.89 -17.30 -22.84
C MET A 715 -38.33 -17.54 -22.33
N LEU A 716 -39.24 -16.58 -22.51
CA LEU A 716 -40.64 -16.73 -22.13
C LEU A 716 -41.37 -17.75 -23.03
N GLN A 717 -41.13 -17.74 -24.34
CA GLN A 717 -41.64 -18.74 -25.28
C GLN A 717 -41.10 -20.14 -24.92
N SER A 718 -39.81 -20.26 -24.64
CA SER A 718 -39.19 -21.53 -24.20
C SER A 718 -39.86 -22.12 -22.95
N LEU A 719 -40.27 -21.26 -22.00
CA LEU A 719 -41.03 -21.67 -20.81
C LEU A 719 -42.48 -22.09 -21.12
N GLN A 720 -43.10 -21.48 -22.13
CA GLN A 720 -44.43 -21.87 -22.62
C GLN A 720 -44.37 -23.23 -23.33
N ASP A 721 -43.40 -23.44 -24.23
CA ASP A 721 -43.20 -24.71 -24.95
C ASP A 721 -42.94 -25.88 -23.97
N MET A 722 -42.12 -25.65 -22.95
CA MET A 722 -41.89 -26.63 -21.88
C MET A 722 -43.16 -26.92 -21.07
N LYS A 723 -43.94 -25.89 -20.70
CA LYS A 723 -45.23 -26.05 -20.01
C LYS A 723 -46.20 -26.88 -20.86
N ASP A 724 -46.30 -26.58 -22.15
CA ASP A 724 -47.16 -27.28 -23.10
C ASP A 724 -46.76 -28.74 -23.27
N CYS A 725 -45.47 -29.04 -23.34
CA CYS A 725 -44.94 -30.41 -23.39
C CYS A 725 -45.24 -31.18 -22.09
N VAL A 726 -45.08 -30.53 -20.93
CA VAL A 726 -45.46 -31.11 -19.62
C VAL A 726 -46.97 -31.36 -19.55
N GLN A 727 -47.81 -30.44 -20.03
CA GLN A 727 -49.27 -30.64 -20.06
C GLN A 727 -49.69 -31.76 -21.02
N LYS A 728 -49.10 -31.83 -22.22
CA LYS A 728 -49.34 -32.91 -23.20
C LYS A 728 -48.93 -34.28 -22.65
N SER A 729 -47.77 -34.37 -21.99
CA SER A 729 -47.29 -35.62 -21.35
C SER A 729 -48.10 -36.00 -20.11
N ALA A 730 -48.53 -35.04 -19.28
CA ALA A 730 -49.41 -35.28 -18.14
C ALA A 730 -50.80 -35.79 -18.59
N TYR A 731 -51.38 -35.17 -19.62
CA TYR A 731 -52.63 -35.63 -20.24
C TYR A 731 -52.50 -37.04 -20.84
N ALA A 732 -51.39 -37.33 -21.54
CA ALA A 732 -51.13 -38.67 -22.06
C ALA A 732 -50.95 -39.72 -20.95
N ALA A 733 -50.29 -39.37 -19.84
CA ALA A 733 -50.14 -40.23 -18.68
C ALA A 733 -51.48 -40.44 -17.94
N GLU A 734 -52.30 -39.41 -17.80
CA GLU A 734 -53.63 -39.52 -17.18
C GLU A 734 -54.61 -40.30 -18.08
N LYS A 735 -54.54 -40.12 -19.40
CA LYS A 735 -55.28 -40.92 -20.39
C LYS A 735 -54.90 -42.40 -20.26
N ARG A 736 -53.61 -42.75 -20.31
CA ARG A 736 -53.13 -44.13 -20.08
C ARG A 736 -53.57 -44.67 -18.71
N ARG A 737 -53.59 -43.84 -17.66
CA ARG A 737 -54.05 -44.21 -16.31
C ARG A 737 -55.57 -44.40 -16.22
N LYS A 738 -56.36 -43.72 -17.05
CA LYS A 738 -57.81 -43.92 -17.20
C LYS A 738 -58.12 -45.16 -18.04
N GLU A 739 -57.39 -45.39 -19.12
CA GLU A 739 -57.47 -46.59 -19.97
C GLU A 739 -57.10 -47.85 -19.17
N ALA A 740 -55.94 -47.86 -18.50
CA ALA A 740 -55.55 -48.96 -17.62
C ALA A 740 -56.49 -49.14 -16.43
N LYS A 741 -57.12 -48.07 -15.91
CA LYS A 741 -58.19 -48.20 -14.91
C LYS A 741 -59.46 -48.82 -15.49
N ALA A 742 -59.87 -48.45 -16.70
CA ALA A 742 -61.03 -49.07 -17.34
C ALA A 742 -60.79 -50.55 -17.60
N GLU A 743 -59.62 -50.91 -18.14
CA GLU A 743 -59.23 -52.31 -18.37
C GLU A 743 -59.15 -53.12 -17.06
N ALA A 744 -58.60 -52.52 -15.99
CA ALA A 744 -58.59 -53.13 -14.65
C ALA A 744 -60.00 -53.24 -14.04
N THR A 745 -60.91 -52.30 -14.32
CA THR A 745 -62.30 -52.32 -13.84
C THR A 745 -63.10 -53.41 -14.55
N VAL A 746 -62.90 -53.61 -15.85
CA VAL A 746 -63.48 -54.74 -16.61
C VAL A 746 -62.98 -56.07 -16.06
N LYS A 747 -61.68 -56.20 -15.74
CA LYS A 747 -61.13 -57.41 -15.10
C LYS A 747 -61.62 -57.62 -13.67
N ALA A 748 -61.85 -56.55 -12.89
CA ALA A 748 -62.34 -56.64 -11.51
C ALA A 748 -63.84 -56.95 -11.41
N ALA A 749 -64.65 -56.43 -12.34
CA ALA A 749 -66.11 -56.65 -12.36
C ALA A 749 -66.49 -58.13 -12.58
N ALA A 750 -65.58 -58.94 -13.11
CA ALA A 750 -65.77 -60.38 -13.31
C ALA A 750 -65.57 -61.21 -12.02
N ALA A 751 -65.15 -60.63 -10.88
CA ALA A 751 -64.56 -61.40 -9.78
C ALA A 751 -64.80 -60.88 -8.34
N ALA A 752 -66.01 -60.41 -7.97
CA ALA A 752 -66.43 -60.33 -6.55
C ALA A 752 -67.96 -60.16 -6.31
N PRO A 753 -68.59 -61.01 -5.47
CA PRO A 753 -69.87 -60.75 -4.77
C PRO A 753 -69.66 -59.96 -3.44
N PRO A 754 -70.71 -59.52 -2.70
CA PRO A 754 -70.70 -58.16 -2.10
C PRO A 754 -70.23 -57.98 -0.65
N ALA A 755 -70.02 -56.70 -0.27
CA ALA A 755 -69.68 -56.22 1.07
C ALA A 755 -70.89 -56.14 2.03
N PRO A 756 -70.66 -55.97 3.36
CA PRO A 756 -70.63 -54.61 3.94
C PRO A 756 -69.61 -54.43 5.09
N ALA A 757 -69.39 -53.27 5.74
CA ALA A 757 -69.34 -51.84 5.33
C ALA A 757 -68.93 -50.98 6.57
N VAL A 758 -68.51 -49.71 6.39
CA VAL A 758 -68.41 -48.65 7.45
C VAL A 758 -67.25 -48.86 8.48
N LYS A 759 -66.43 -47.90 8.95
CA LYS A 759 -66.31 -46.41 8.86
C LYS A 759 -64.82 -45.94 8.97
N LYS A 760 -64.60 -44.66 8.63
CA LYS A 760 -63.66 -43.64 9.20
C LYS A 760 -62.88 -44.01 10.49
N GLU A 761 -61.68 -43.52 10.82
CA GLU A 761 -60.62 -42.62 10.25
C GLU A 761 -59.37 -42.75 11.22
N GLU A 762 -58.18 -42.14 11.09
CA GLU A 762 -57.63 -41.06 10.26
C GLU A 762 -56.15 -41.33 9.82
N VAL A 763 -55.13 -40.49 10.14
CA VAL A 763 -53.74 -40.58 9.60
C VAL A 763 -52.62 -40.41 10.66
N VAL A 764 -51.65 -41.34 10.70
CA VAL A 764 -50.28 -41.10 11.24
C VAL A 764 -49.23 -41.81 10.36
N LYS A 765 -48.00 -41.26 10.35
CA LYS A 765 -46.79 -41.73 9.63
C LYS A 765 -46.01 -42.80 10.45
N GLU A 766 -44.83 -43.35 10.11
CA GLU A 766 -43.77 -43.07 9.11
C GLU A 766 -42.79 -44.29 8.98
N VAL A 767 -41.79 -44.24 8.07
CA VAL A 767 -40.58 -45.13 7.96
C VAL A 767 -40.87 -46.62 7.59
N VAL A 768 -40.02 -47.49 6.98
CA VAL A 768 -38.54 -47.62 6.79
C VAL A 768 -38.15 -48.40 5.50
N LYS A 769 -36.96 -48.11 4.90
CA LYS A 769 -36.18 -48.87 3.87
C LYS A 769 -36.83 -49.03 2.47
N GLU A 770 -36.16 -49.13 1.32
CA GLU A 770 -34.76 -49.13 0.77
C GLU A 770 -34.54 -50.37 -0.13
N LYS A 771 -34.03 -50.12 -1.36
CA LYS A 771 -33.18 -51.00 -2.20
C LYS A 771 -33.87 -52.21 -2.90
N LYS A 772 -33.38 -52.71 -4.06
CA LYS A 772 -32.07 -52.50 -4.74
C LYS A 772 -32.15 -52.61 -6.28
N GLU A 773 -31.01 -52.29 -6.91
CA GLU A 773 -30.48 -52.46 -8.30
C GLU A 773 -30.86 -53.79 -9.04
N SER A 774 -30.54 -54.05 -10.31
CA SER A 774 -29.53 -53.54 -11.29
C SER A 774 -30.12 -53.43 -12.74
N GLU A 775 -29.44 -53.32 -13.90
CA GLU A 775 -28.01 -53.36 -14.34
C GLU A 775 -27.85 -52.64 -15.72
N SER A 776 -26.63 -52.24 -16.13
CA SER A 776 -26.23 -52.20 -17.56
C SER A 776 -24.70 -52.24 -17.74
N LYS A 777 -24.19 -52.76 -18.88
CA LYS A 777 -22.75 -53.03 -19.13
C LYS A 777 -22.11 -52.03 -20.11
N ALA A 778 -20.84 -51.69 -19.88
CA ALA A 778 -20.05 -50.83 -20.75
C ALA A 778 -19.39 -51.60 -21.92
N LYS A 779 -19.13 -50.91 -23.04
CA LYS A 779 -18.41 -51.44 -24.21
C LYS A 779 -16.88 -51.31 -24.03
N VAL A 780 -16.15 -52.29 -24.57
CA VAL A 780 -14.68 -52.41 -24.54
C VAL A 780 -14.17 -52.52 -25.98
N ASP A 781 -12.96 -52.03 -26.27
CA ASP A 781 -12.36 -52.11 -27.62
C ASP A 781 -11.55 -53.41 -27.86
N GLU A 782 -11.11 -53.62 -29.11
CA GLU A 782 -10.30 -54.79 -29.53
C GLU A 782 -8.93 -54.90 -28.85
N LYS A 783 -8.54 -53.91 -28.03
CA LYS A 783 -7.28 -53.88 -27.26
C LYS A 783 -7.54 -53.89 -25.75
N GLY A 784 -8.77 -54.22 -25.33
CA GLY A 784 -9.16 -54.37 -23.93
C GLY A 784 -9.38 -53.05 -23.18
N ARG A 785 -9.36 -51.91 -23.87
CA ARG A 785 -9.47 -50.58 -23.24
C ARG A 785 -10.92 -50.17 -23.06
N ARG A 786 -11.15 -49.41 -21.99
CA ARG A 786 -12.47 -48.83 -21.66
C ARG A 786 -12.57 -47.42 -22.22
N ALA A 787 -13.76 -47.04 -22.70
CA ALA A 787 -14.04 -45.67 -23.08
C ALA A 787 -14.02 -44.75 -21.84
N PRO A 788 -13.50 -43.51 -21.96
CA PRO A 788 -13.47 -42.56 -20.84
C PRO A 788 -14.88 -42.21 -20.32
N ASN A 789 -14.98 -41.99 -19.01
CA ASN A 789 -16.15 -41.36 -18.41
C ASN A 789 -16.21 -39.85 -18.75
N LYS A 790 -17.27 -39.16 -18.30
CA LYS A 790 -17.48 -37.71 -18.57
C LYS A 790 -16.40 -36.77 -18.04
N ILE A 791 -15.41 -37.29 -17.31
CA ILE A 791 -14.27 -36.55 -16.75
C ILE A 791 -12.93 -37.16 -17.20
N ASN A 792 -12.89 -37.83 -18.36
CA ASN A 792 -11.69 -38.37 -19.01
C ASN A 792 -10.91 -39.46 -18.23
N GLY A 793 -11.53 -40.07 -17.21
CA GLY A 793 -11.00 -41.22 -16.46
C GLY A 793 -11.94 -42.42 -16.54
N LEU A 794 -12.06 -43.19 -15.46
CA LEU A 794 -12.93 -44.37 -15.38
C LEU A 794 -13.67 -44.45 -14.04
N ASP A 795 -14.82 -45.09 -14.08
CA ASP A 795 -15.60 -45.48 -12.91
C ASP A 795 -15.32 -46.96 -12.58
N LEU A 796 -14.94 -47.25 -11.32
CA LEU A 796 -14.62 -48.59 -10.81
C LEU A 796 -15.43 -48.87 -9.54
N ASP A 797 -15.63 -50.14 -9.21
CA ASP A 797 -16.56 -50.57 -8.14
C ASP A 797 -16.19 -50.05 -6.73
N THR A 798 -14.93 -49.63 -6.52
CA THR A 798 -14.44 -49.05 -5.26
C THR A 798 -14.24 -47.53 -5.30
N HIS A 799 -14.11 -46.93 -6.49
CA HIS A 799 -13.84 -45.49 -6.67
C HIS A 799 -14.03 -45.05 -8.14
N SER A 800 -14.40 -43.79 -8.34
CA SER A 800 -14.37 -43.13 -9.65
C SER A 800 -13.15 -42.23 -9.78
N TRP A 801 -12.61 -42.07 -10.98
CA TRP A 801 -11.58 -41.06 -11.25
C TRP A 801 -11.77 -40.34 -12.59
N GLY A 802 -11.13 -39.18 -12.71
CA GLY A 802 -11.10 -38.31 -13.88
C GLY A 802 -9.80 -37.53 -13.97
N GLN A 803 -9.53 -36.85 -15.09
CA GLN A 803 -8.26 -36.15 -15.31
C GLN A 803 -8.34 -34.97 -16.28
N SER A 804 -7.39 -34.07 -16.13
CA SER A 804 -6.97 -33.09 -17.13
C SER A 804 -5.53 -33.41 -17.58
N LEU A 805 -4.94 -32.59 -18.46
CA LEU A 805 -3.50 -32.66 -18.73
C LEU A 805 -2.63 -32.40 -17.47
N GLN A 806 -3.17 -31.69 -16.47
CA GLN A 806 -2.41 -31.19 -15.33
C GLN A 806 -2.68 -31.93 -14.01
N GLU A 807 -3.84 -32.59 -13.89
CA GLU A 807 -4.40 -33.08 -12.63
C GLU A 807 -5.19 -34.40 -12.82
N VAL A 808 -5.38 -35.14 -11.73
CA VAL A 808 -6.24 -36.32 -11.63
C VAL A 808 -7.15 -36.14 -10.40
N ASN A 809 -8.45 -36.33 -10.57
CA ASN A 809 -9.45 -36.30 -9.49
C ASN A 809 -9.90 -37.73 -9.19
N VAL A 810 -10.03 -38.09 -7.90
CA VAL A 810 -10.45 -39.42 -7.44
C VAL A 810 -11.52 -39.28 -6.38
N VAL A 811 -12.64 -40.01 -6.52
CA VAL A 811 -13.77 -39.98 -5.59
C VAL A 811 -14.02 -41.39 -5.04
N VAL A 812 -13.92 -41.53 -3.72
CA VAL A 812 -14.03 -42.81 -2.99
C VAL A 812 -15.24 -42.75 -2.06
N PRO A 813 -16.32 -43.53 -2.28
CA PRO A 813 -17.47 -43.57 -1.38
C PRO A 813 -17.11 -44.16 -0.01
N VAL A 814 -17.70 -43.62 1.06
CA VAL A 814 -17.50 -44.06 2.45
C VAL A 814 -18.82 -44.10 3.23
N PRO A 815 -18.93 -44.87 4.33
CA PRO A 815 -20.17 -44.99 5.10
C PRO A 815 -20.67 -43.62 5.61
N PRO A 816 -21.98 -43.31 5.48
CA PRO A 816 -22.55 -42.05 5.93
C PRO A 816 -22.29 -41.78 7.41
N GLY A 817 -21.83 -40.56 7.72
CA GLY A 817 -21.43 -40.17 9.09
C GLY A 817 -19.98 -40.50 9.43
N THR A 818 -19.18 -40.92 8.45
CA THR A 818 -17.71 -40.98 8.58
C THR A 818 -17.18 -39.61 9.02
N LYS A 819 -16.26 -39.60 10.00
CA LYS A 819 -15.61 -38.38 10.49
C LYS A 819 -14.16 -38.36 10.00
N SER A 820 -13.65 -37.21 9.59
CA SER A 820 -12.33 -37.09 8.94
C SER A 820 -11.17 -37.69 9.76
N ARG A 821 -11.28 -37.67 11.10
CA ARG A 821 -10.31 -38.31 12.02
C ARG A 821 -10.19 -39.83 11.85
N SER A 822 -11.21 -40.49 11.31
CA SER A 822 -11.28 -41.95 11.08
C SER A 822 -10.71 -42.37 9.73
N ILE A 823 -10.36 -41.43 8.85
CA ILE A 823 -9.75 -41.71 7.55
C ILE A 823 -8.24 -41.95 7.75
N ALA A 824 -7.72 -43.00 7.10
CA ALA A 824 -6.30 -43.23 6.91
C ALA A 824 -5.96 -42.86 5.46
N TYR A 825 -5.02 -41.94 5.26
CA TYR A 825 -4.55 -41.52 3.94
C TYR A 825 -3.03 -41.38 3.94
N GLU A 826 -2.42 -41.66 2.80
CA GLU A 826 -1.01 -41.37 2.53
C GLU A 826 -0.86 -41.10 1.04
N ILE A 827 -0.47 -39.86 0.69
CA ILE A 827 -0.16 -39.46 -0.68
C ILE A 827 1.36 -39.29 -0.76
N LYS A 828 2.00 -40.10 -1.61
CA LYS A 828 3.43 -40.09 -1.90
C LYS A 828 3.63 -39.83 -3.39
N LYS A 829 4.84 -39.38 -3.76
CA LYS A 829 5.20 -38.97 -5.12
C LYS A 829 4.76 -39.96 -6.21
N ASN A 830 4.87 -41.26 -5.96
CA ASN A 830 4.46 -42.32 -6.89
C ASN A 830 3.38 -43.24 -6.30
N HIS A 831 2.70 -42.91 -5.19
CA HIS A 831 1.87 -43.91 -4.49
C HIS A 831 0.69 -43.28 -3.76
N LEU A 832 -0.49 -43.89 -3.87
CA LEU A 832 -1.70 -43.48 -3.16
C LEU A 832 -2.17 -44.62 -2.25
N LYS A 833 -2.39 -44.30 -0.97
CA LYS A 833 -3.08 -45.15 0.00
C LYS A 833 -4.24 -44.37 0.61
N ILE A 834 -5.45 -44.92 0.60
CA ILE A 834 -6.58 -44.33 1.32
C ILE A 834 -7.61 -45.38 1.78
N GLY A 835 -8.21 -45.16 2.95
CA GLY A 835 -9.25 -46.01 3.53
C GLY A 835 -9.67 -45.56 4.92
N LEU A 836 -10.26 -46.48 5.70
CA LEU A 836 -10.67 -46.22 7.08
C LEU A 836 -9.69 -46.85 8.08
N LYS A 837 -9.41 -46.14 9.18
CA LYS A 837 -8.52 -46.63 10.25
C LYS A 837 -9.10 -47.89 10.89
N GLY A 838 -8.32 -48.98 10.85
CA GLY A 838 -8.73 -50.30 11.36
C GLY A 838 -9.43 -51.19 10.33
N GLN A 839 -9.51 -50.77 9.06
CA GLN A 839 -9.98 -51.59 7.94
C GLN A 839 -8.90 -51.70 6.86
N PRO A 840 -9.00 -52.66 5.92
CA PRO A 840 -8.18 -52.65 4.71
C PRO A 840 -8.31 -51.32 3.95
N PRO A 841 -7.23 -50.81 3.32
CA PRO A 841 -7.32 -49.63 2.47
C PRO A 841 -8.17 -49.92 1.23
N ILE A 842 -8.90 -48.90 0.76
CA ILE A 842 -9.81 -48.97 -0.40
C ILE A 842 -9.01 -48.77 -1.71
N ILE A 843 -7.94 -47.97 -1.65
CA ILE A 843 -6.90 -47.86 -2.68
C ILE A 843 -5.55 -47.95 -1.97
N ASP A 844 -4.62 -48.75 -2.50
CA ASP A 844 -3.27 -48.93 -1.95
C ASP A 844 -2.32 -49.41 -3.06
N GLY A 845 -1.64 -48.48 -3.75
CA GLY A 845 -0.75 -48.87 -4.85
C GLY A 845 0.03 -47.75 -5.54
N GLU A 846 0.90 -48.15 -6.46
CA GLU A 846 1.76 -47.24 -7.22
C GLU A 846 0.97 -46.51 -8.33
N LEU A 847 1.01 -45.18 -8.31
CA LEU A 847 0.38 -44.32 -9.31
C LEU A 847 1.02 -44.49 -10.69
N PHE A 848 0.23 -44.33 -11.75
CA PHE A 848 0.69 -44.47 -13.14
C PHE A 848 1.93 -43.62 -13.47
N GLN A 849 1.94 -42.35 -13.04
CA GLN A 849 3.08 -41.43 -13.15
C GLN A 849 3.25 -40.59 -11.85
N PRO A 850 4.39 -39.91 -11.66
CA PRO A 850 4.63 -39.09 -10.48
C PRO A 850 3.69 -37.88 -10.31
N VAL A 851 3.39 -37.54 -9.06
CA VAL A 851 2.56 -36.38 -8.64
C VAL A 851 3.35 -35.40 -7.77
N LYS A 852 2.92 -34.13 -7.80
CA LYS A 852 3.45 -33.05 -6.94
C LYS A 852 2.73 -33.10 -5.59
N VAL A 853 3.29 -33.83 -4.63
CA VAL A 853 2.63 -34.12 -3.34
C VAL A 853 2.16 -32.86 -2.60
N ASP A 854 2.93 -31.76 -2.64
CA ASP A 854 2.57 -30.49 -1.99
C ASP A 854 1.35 -29.79 -2.65
N ASP A 855 1.08 -30.11 -3.92
CA ASP A 855 -0.07 -29.63 -4.71
C ASP A 855 -1.21 -30.69 -4.75
N CYS A 856 -1.15 -31.74 -3.93
CA CYS A 856 -2.21 -32.76 -3.80
C CYS A 856 -3.00 -32.54 -2.50
N PHE A 857 -4.33 -32.69 -2.54
CA PHE A 857 -5.18 -32.58 -1.35
C PHE A 857 -6.36 -33.55 -1.38
N TRP A 858 -7.00 -33.74 -0.23
CA TRP A 858 -8.26 -34.48 -0.14
C TRP A 858 -9.26 -33.77 0.79
N SER A 859 -10.54 -34.02 0.57
CA SER A 859 -11.67 -33.54 1.37
C SER A 859 -12.64 -34.69 1.67
N LEU A 860 -13.45 -34.54 2.71
CA LEU A 860 -14.57 -35.44 3.01
C LEU A 860 -15.87 -34.68 2.77
N GLU A 861 -16.56 -35.03 1.69
CA GLU A 861 -17.80 -34.42 1.24
C GLU A 861 -18.99 -35.15 1.85
N ASP A 862 -19.95 -34.39 2.40
CA ASP A 862 -21.20 -34.82 3.04
C ASP A 862 -21.09 -35.96 4.10
N GLN A 863 -19.89 -36.23 4.60
CA GLN A 863 -19.57 -37.43 5.41
C GLN A 863 -19.91 -38.75 4.69
N LYS A 864 -19.85 -38.77 3.34
CA LYS A 864 -20.26 -39.87 2.44
C LYS A 864 -19.26 -40.18 1.32
N SER A 865 -18.40 -39.25 0.93
CA SER A 865 -17.40 -39.48 -0.13
C SER A 865 -16.11 -38.73 0.16
N ILE A 866 -14.97 -39.38 -0.05
CA ILE A 866 -13.67 -38.74 -0.02
C ILE A 866 -13.34 -38.30 -1.44
N SER A 867 -13.06 -37.02 -1.63
CA SER A 867 -12.63 -36.44 -2.90
C SER A 867 -11.13 -36.10 -2.80
N ILE A 868 -10.34 -36.47 -3.80
CA ILE A 868 -8.87 -36.37 -3.82
C ILE A 868 -8.44 -35.70 -5.13
N LEU A 869 -7.69 -34.61 -5.04
CA LEU A 869 -6.98 -34.01 -6.17
C LEU A 869 -5.50 -34.42 -6.13
N LEU A 870 -5.02 -34.96 -7.24
CA LEU A 870 -3.62 -35.32 -7.48
C LEU A 870 -3.05 -34.48 -8.63
N THR A 871 -2.15 -33.55 -8.32
CA THR A 871 -1.51 -32.71 -9.35
C THR A 871 -0.37 -33.48 -10.02
N LYS A 872 -0.43 -33.66 -11.35
CA LYS A 872 0.57 -34.42 -12.12
C LYS A 872 1.93 -33.71 -12.11
N GLN A 873 3.03 -34.45 -11.98
CA GLN A 873 4.37 -33.87 -12.14
C GLN A 873 4.66 -33.55 -13.62
N ASN A 874 4.28 -34.45 -14.54
CA ASN A 874 4.26 -34.17 -15.98
C ASN A 874 2.89 -33.64 -16.39
N GLN A 875 2.80 -32.36 -16.72
CA GLN A 875 1.53 -31.65 -17.00
C GLN A 875 1.15 -31.62 -18.48
N MET A 876 1.76 -32.50 -19.29
CA MET A 876 1.54 -32.66 -20.73
C MET A 876 1.17 -34.11 -21.11
N GLU A 877 0.73 -34.93 -20.14
CA GLU A 877 0.56 -36.38 -20.31
C GLU A 877 -0.79 -36.87 -19.79
N TRP A 878 -1.53 -37.57 -20.66
CA TRP A 878 -2.75 -38.29 -20.30
C TRP A 878 -2.40 -39.62 -19.64
N TRP A 879 -3.01 -39.89 -18.49
CA TRP A 879 -2.80 -41.13 -17.76
C TRP A 879 -3.73 -42.20 -18.30
N LYS A 880 -3.23 -43.44 -18.38
CA LYS A 880 -4.06 -44.58 -18.83
C LYS A 880 -4.84 -45.22 -17.70
N CYS A 881 -4.32 -45.18 -16.48
CA CYS A 881 -4.95 -45.68 -15.28
C CYS A 881 -4.60 -44.80 -14.07
N LEU A 882 -5.26 -45.00 -12.93
CA LEU A 882 -4.90 -44.33 -11.68
C LEU A 882 -3.71 -45.04 -11.02
N VAL A 883 -3.89 -46.32 -10.67
CA VAL A 883 -2.86 -47.20 -10.13
C VAL A 883 -2.39 -48.17 -11.22
N LYS A 884 -1.08 -48.49 -11.24
CA LYS A 884 -0.51 -49.47 -12.18
C LYS A 884 -1.12 -50.86 -11.93
N GLY A 885 -1.87 -51.36 -12.91
CA GLY A 885 -2.61 -52.63 -12.83
C GLY A 885 -4.13 -52.45 -12.92
N ASP A 886 -4.66 -51.24 -12.71
CA ASP A 886 -6.06 -50.93 -12.99
C ASP A 886 -6.36 -50.97 -14.50
N PRO A 887 -7.64 -51.14 -14.93
CA PRO A 887 -8.03 -51.10 -16.34
C PRO A 887 -7.60 -49.81 -17.07
N GLU A 888 -7.05 -49.94 -18.29
CA GLU A 888 -6.66 -48.78 -19.11
C GLU A 888 -7.86 -48.06 -19.75
N VAL A 889 -7.86 -46.73 -19.69
CA VAL A 889 -8.72 -45.84 -20.47
C VAL A 889 -8.13 -45.57 -21.86
N ASP A 890 -8.99 -45.49 -22.88
CA ASP A 890 -8.55 -45.12 -24.23
C ASP A 890 -8.25 -43.62 -24.36
N THR A 891 -7.01 -43.26 -24.03
CA THR A 891 -6.45 -41.90 -24.16
C THR A 891 -6.53 -41.28 -25.57
N GLN A 892 -6.85 -42.03 -26.63
CA GLN A 892 -7.10 -41.46 -27.97
C GLN A 892 -8.49 -40.82 -28.11
N LYS A 893 -9.43 -41.10 -27.19
CA LYS A 893 -10.79 -40.54 -27.16
C LYS A 893 -10.99 -39.50 -26.04
N VAL A 894 -9.89 -38.96 -25.52
CA VAL A 894 -9.89 -37.97 -24.42
C VAL A 894 -9.87 -36.55 -24.98
N GLU A 895 -10.86 -35.73 -24.61
CA GLU A 895 -11.01 -34.36 -25.12
C GLU A 895 -10.18 -33.35 -24.29
N PRO A 896 -9.25 -32.59 -24.89
CA PRO A 896 -8.43 -31.60 -24.19
C PRO A 896 -9.19 -30.28 -23.93
N ALA A 897 -9.37 -29.94 -22.66
CA ALA A 897 -10.25 -28.83 -22.22
C ALA A 897 -9.83 -27.41 -22.66
N ASN A 898 -8.56 -27.17 -23.02
CA ASN A 898 -8.04 -25.82 -23.32
C ASN A 898 -7.32 -25.77 -24.66
N SER A 899 -7.85 -24.99 -25.61
CA SER A 899 -7.38 -24.91 -27.00
C SER A 899 -7.23 -23.47 -27.51
N LYS A 900 -6.55 -22.59 -26.76
CA LYS A 900 -6.39 -21.16 -27.13
C LYS A 900 -4.94 -20.65 -26.97
N LEU A 901 -4.36 -20.19 -28.09
CA LEU A 901 -3.05 -19.51 -28.12
C LEU A 901 -2.99 -18.21 -27.29
N ALA A 902 -4.14 -17.64 -26.95
CA ALA A 902 -4.24 -16.42 -26.16
C ALA A 902 -3.72 -16.56 -24.71
N ASP A 903 -3.63 -17.79 -24.20
CA ASP A 903 -3.25 -18.09 -22.82
C ASP A 903 -1.72 -18.25 -22.61
N LEU A 904 -0.93 -18.13 -23.70
CA LEU A 904 0.53 -18.08 -23.65
C LEU A 904 1.04 -16.67 -23.34
N ASP A 905 2.17 -16.56 -22.64
CA ASP A 905 2.82 -15.28 -22.36
C ASP A 905 3.33 -14.59 -23.65
N PRO A 906 3.57 -13.27 -23.66
CA PRO A 906 3.89 -12.54 -24.90
C PRO A 906 5.15 -13.01 -25.66
N GLU A 907 6.20 -13.49 -24.99
CA GLU A 907 7.42 -13.96 -25.67
C GLU A 907 7.21 -15.36 -26.26
N THR A 908 6.63 -16.29 -25.49
CA THR A 908 6.27 -17.62 -25.98
C THR A 908 5.23 -17.52 -27.10
N ARG A 909 4.20 -16.68 -26.92
CA ARG A 909 3.15 -16.45 -27.91
C ARG A 909 3.70 -15.88 -29.21
N SER A 910 4.53 -14.83 -29.16
CA SER A 910 5.15 -14.27 -30.36
C SER A 910 6.05 -15.29 -31.08
N THR A 911 6.69 -16.18 -30.33
CA THR A 911 7.53 -17.26 -30.88
C THR A 911 6.67 -18.31 -31.59
N VAL A 912 5.56 -18.75 -30.98
CA VAL A 912 4.63 -19.71 -31.58
C VAL A 912 3.86 -19.11 -32.76
N GLU A 913 3.44 -17.84 -32.68
CA GLU A 913 2.80 -17.12 -33.79
C GLU A 913 3.76 -16.97 -34.99
N LYS A 914 5.04 -16.64 -34.77
CA LYS A 914 6.05 -16.68 -35.84
C LYS A 914 6.19 -18.08 -36.43
N MET A 915 6.31 -19.11 -35.60
CA MET A 915 6.48 -20.49 -36.07
C MET A 915 5.27 -20.98 -36.89
N MET A 916 4.04 -20.64 -36.47
CA MET A 916 2.80 -20.94 -37.21
C MET A 916 2.61 -20.08 -38.46
N PHE A 917 3.30 -18.93 -38.59
CA PHE A 917 3.36 -18.15 -39.83
C PHE A 917 4.36 -18.78 -40.81
N ASP A 918 5.62 -18.98 -40.38
CA ASP A 918 6.68 -19.54 -41.22
C ASP A 918 6.36 -20.96 -41.71
N GLN A 919 5.69 -21.78 -40.89
CA GLN A 919 5.23 -23.11 -41.30
C GLN A 919 4.15 -23.05 -42.40
N ARG A 920 3.24 -22.07 -42.34
CA ARG A 920 2.23 -21.84 -43.39
C ARG A 920 2.86 -21.28 -44.67
N GLN A 921 3.79 -20.33 -44.58
CA GLN A 921 4.50 -19.82 -45.77
C GLN A 921 5.26 -20.96 -46.48
N LYS A 922 5.97 -21.81 -45.74
CA LYS A 922 6.65 -22.99 -46.30
C LYS A 922 5.69 -23.99 -46.96
N GLN A 923 4.51 -24.23 -46.39
CA GLN A 923 3.48 -25.07 -47.02
C GLN A 923 2.89 -24.47 -48.30
N MET A 924 2.90 -23.14 -48.44
CA MET A 924 2.46 -22.43 -49.64
C MET A 924 3.60 -22.13 -50.64
N GLY A 925 4.83 -22.58 -50.38
CA GLY A 925 6.00 -22.28 -51.22
C GLY A 925 6.47 -20.82 -51.18
N LEU A 926 6.04 -20.05 -50.18
CA LEU A 926 6.26 -18.61 -50.06
C LEU A 926 7.43 -18.27 -49.10
N PRO A 927 8.03 -17.07 -49.21
CA PRO A 927 9.16 -16.65 -48.35
C PRO A 927 8.80 -16.61 -46.86
N THR A 928 9.74 -16.98 -46.00
CA THR A 928 9.54 -16.90 -44.53
C THR A 928 9.71 -15.48 -43.99
N SER A 929 9.33 -15.27 -42.73
CA SER A 929 9.48 -13.99 -42.00
C SER A 929 10.87 -13.39 -42.07
N ASP A 930 11.92 -14.22 -42.18
CA ASP A 930 13.31 -13.76 -42.20
C ASP A 930 13.83 -13.58 -43.65
N ASP A 931 13.27 -14.31 -44.63
CA ASP A 931 13.53 -14.09 -46.05
C ASP A 931 12.91 -12.79 -46.55
N MET A 932 11.68 -12.48 -46.12
CA MET A 932 11.02 -11.20 -46.40
C MET A 932 11.87 -10.01 -45.91
N LYS A 933 12.49 -10.14 -44.72
CA LYS A 933 13.39 -9.10 -44.18
C LYS A 933 14.68 -8.96 -44.98
N LYS A 934 15.29 -10.07 -45.46
CA LYS A 934 16.42 -10.01 -46.40
C LYS A 934 16.04 -9.19 -47.64
N GLN A 935 14.86 -9.44 -48.21
CA GLN A 935 14.35 -8.76 -49.40
C GLN A 935 14.04 -7.26 -49.17
N GLU A 936 13.47 -6.88 -48.02
CA GLU A 936 13.28 -5.47 -47.65
C GLU A 936 14.60 -4.72 -47.50
N ILE A 937 15.58 -5.32 -46.82
CA ILE A 937 16.91 -4.72 -46.60
C ILE A 937 17.61 -4.52 -47.95
N LEU A 938 17.59 -5.52 -48.84
CA LEU A 938 18.19 -5.39 -50.16
C LEU A 938 17.46 -4.35 -51.02
N LYS A 939 16.12 -4.28 -50.99
CA LYS A 939 15.37 -3.24 -51.70
C LYS A 939 15.74 -1.83 -51.27
N LYS A 940 16.01 -1.59 -49.98
CA LYS A 940 16.53 -0.30 -49.49
C LYS A 940 17.94 -0.05 -50.00
N PHE A 941 18.82 -1.03 -49.89
CA PHE A 941 20.22 -0.90 -50.34
C PHE A 941 20.31 -0.59 -51.86
N MET A 942 19.48 -1.23 -52.69
CA MET A 942 19.40 -0.95 -54.13
C MET A 942 18.79 0.43 -54.45
N ALA A 943 17.91 0.95 -53.59
CA ALA A 943 17.36 2.31 -53.75
C ALA A 943 18.32 3.40 -53.26
N GLU A 944 19.22 3.07 -52.33
CA GLU A 944 20.28 3.94 -51.83
C GLU A 944 21.54 3.94 -52.74
N HIS A 945 21.70 2.91 -53.60
CA HIS A 945 22.81 2.75 -54.54
C HIS A 945 22.35 2.37 -55.98
N PRO A 946 21.67 3.27 -56.71
CA PRO A 946 21.23 3.03 -58.08
C PRO A 946 22.37 2.86 -59.10
N GLU A 947 23.60 3.23 -58.75
CA GLU A 947 24.81 3.12 -59.58
C GLU A 947 25.43 1.71 -59.66
N MET A 948 24.96 0.75 -58.84
CA MET A 948 25.45 -0.64 -58.85
C MET A 948 24.52 -1.59 -59.60
N ASP A 949 25.07 -2.38 -60.53
CA ASP A 949 24.32 -3.46 -61.17
C ASP A 949 24.30 -4.72 -60.29
N PHE A 950 23.10 -5.19 -59.98
CA PHE A 950 22.84 -6.39 -59.18
C PHE A 950 22.37 -7.59 -60.03
N SER A 951 22.39 -7.48 -61.37
CA SER A 951 21.91 -8.52 -62.31
C SER A 951 22.52 -9.92 -62.08
N GLY A 952 23.76 -10.00 -61.60
CA GLY A 952 24.47 -11.24 -61.27
C GLY A 952 24.34 -11.74 -59.82
N ALA A 953 23.60 -11.05 -58.95
CA ALA A 953 23.61 -11.30 -57.51
C ALA A 953 22.80 -12.55 -57.10
N LYS A 954 23.48 -13.70 -56.94
CA LYS A 954 22.87 -14.92 -56.36
C LYS A 954 22.64 -14.75 -54.86
N MET A 955 21.39 -14.91 -54.42
CA MET A 955 21.01 -14.92 -53.01
C MET A 955 20.86 -16.35 -52.46
N SER A 956 21.46 -16.58 -51.29
CA SER A 956 21.30 -17.75 -50.42
C SER A 956 21.30 -17.31 -48.95
#